data_AF-A0A1Q9EBP4-F1
#
_entry.id   AF-A0A1Q9EBP4-F1
#
_cell.length_a   1.000
_cell.length_b   1.000
_cell.length_c   1.000
_cell.angle_alpha   90.00
_cell.angle_beta   90.00
_cell.angle_gamma   90.00
#
_symmetry.space_group_name_H-M   'P 1'
#
loop_
_entity.id
_entity.type
_entity.pdbx_description
1 polymer ?
#
loop_
_entity_poly.entity_id
_entity_poly.type
_entity_poly.pdbx_seq_one_letter_code
_entity_poly.pdbx_strand_id
1 'polypeptide(L)'
;MWVQGRSLLGRRTAMAKPPAPEKPSVSGASSSLRISWVIPDIEPEVTASSLKLRIRGGHRLHVYDHGTSKLVPKGGTAIPAPICEITVDGCEEGLEYEAVLAVMNSEGWSEPSRFSDPGFFGSLKPREKPPRPTSPTLTALGKGKLRVSWAIPSACPPVEATQVQLTDVGTGNKWLVDATGALVASGRTTFAASRTEVHIKDVQDCVEYAAEICCRNAEGFGDYSMASDSVANIDAKGQIGGMQLVIHEGASTEVPVMVPQGDGKMKVKWKLPDEAKQTIVKLRRVGNQNWYLCTGGAIAAPAAETIATGLEEGIEYEAMVSFLINNRWCCESAISKPACIGELKLPAPPTQPKEPRLYVMDVGQGVMRVKWQYMSCVPPITGALVRFRAVGARKWLFAHPSSGALIDVSPEQEPELIPFPQSDVDLRNLPLGIRFEACVAFRIQLLERRHSDFVAMAGATVLRALLPMWAMAQTVQPAKPVVLAFLGRSDTTYSGILDAVKQQGSRKGLEILVPPGSFQTFAEMEQPLEELLKANPGSSLVYMSHGMGSAGAGTAAQNYAASNRSKAKTAVVLIAGFLERNWRPSIAACAKTWEKQPSLRCPGKPLCPGGYLPDGVHNCTGPAVPAPEYALPTLSIGGELDGVVRVSRLAEAWYTQQALPQHKVKLVPGMSHGDILDSVPAAVAAADLESEIGSDKARDAVAAIVTDYLAEQESSRDDFEAAFFEPFVRMFAEQEGSWWWTSTSDESGSSQWAADAQQKLAEPLPEGVTWAKAQNEFRLLSDEDLIPPYYRSKHRPTISFHQGIASSSITQLRYVQVSVVQTLAGLNGWEIIKEEKAGVLADNRLALQDDGAAPTSAIEIATKLASRELVFNTTGHSSSPELDEGDRCKDINQAAYQLALHAASAKAASRYNQTGRPLIMVADKKPTPPAGPWWIWNYLHFEDTPKGTEVSSWYAFYPMSGPSYGAGNHYCKLLSPARALEWIYTDGLRKKQREDQMQFIV
;
A
#
# COMPACT_ATOMS: atom_id res chain seq x y z
N MET A 1 -70.49 62.27 5.18
CA MET A 1 -71.90 62.30 5.60
C MET A 1 -72.65 61.31 4.71
N TRP A 2 -73.38 60.38 5.33
CA TRP A 2 -74.10 59.27 4.67
C TRP A 2 -74.95 59.72 3.48
N VAL A 3 -75.08 58.88 2.45
CA VAL A 3 -76.37 58.37 1.94
C VAL A 3 -76.17 57.01 1.24
N GLN A 4 -77.00 56.05 1.65
CA GLN A 4 -77.19 54.71 1.08
C GLN A 4 -77.92 54.73 -0.27
N GLY A 5 -77.71 53.71 -1.12
CA GLY A 5 -78.61 53.45 -2.25
C GLY A 5 -78.24 52.26 -3.14
N ARG A 6 -78.68 51.07 -2.73
CA ARG A 6 -79.10 49.87 -3.50
C ARG A 6 -78.50 49.61 -4.90
N SER A 7 -78.07 48.36 -5.14
CA SER A 7 -78.74 47.47 -6.12
C SER A 7 -78.08 46.08 -6.18
N LEU A 8 -78.92 45.05 -6.20
CA LEU A 8 -78.63 43.64 -6.47
C LEU A 8 -78.07 43.44 -7.89
N LEU A 9 -76.94 42.75 -8.01
CA LEU A 9 -76.54 41.98 -9.20
C LEU A 9 -75.88 40.69 -8.70
N GLY A 10 -76.35 39.55 -9.22
CA GLY A 10 -76.12 38.23 -8.66
C GLY A 10 -74.64 37.82 -8.55
N ARG A 11 -74.37 36.92 -7.61
CA ARG A 11 -73.16 36.08 -7.61
C ARG A 11 -73.08 35.37 -8.97
N ARG A 12 -72.24 35.86 -9.90
CA ARG A 12 -71.61 34.98 -10.88
C ARG A 12 -70.76 34.00 -10.07
N THR A 13 -71.16 32.74 -10.02
CA THR A 13 -70.23 31.65 -9.70
C THR A 13 -69.02 31.85 -10.60
N ALA A 14 -67.85 32.11 -10.02
CA ALA A 14 -66.61 32.15 -10.78
C ALA A 14 -66.52 30.84 -11.56
N MET A 15 -66.45 30.92 -12.89
CA MET A 15 -66.28 29.73 -13.71
C MET A 15 -64.93 29.11 -13.36
N ALA A 16 -64.91 27.79 -13.24
CA ALA A 16 -63.72 27.08 -12.78
C ALA A 16 -62.81 26.74 -13.96
N LYS A 17 -61.50 26.67 -13.68
CA LYS A 17 -60.53 26.03 -14.58
C LYS A 17 -60.96 24.57 -14.84
N PRO A 18 -60.58 23.97 -15.99
CA PRO A 18 -60.91 22.58 -16.27
C PRO A 18 -60.35 21.65 -15.18
N PRO A 19 -61.04 20.55 -14.83
CA PRO A 19 -60.45 19.51 -13.99
C PRO A 19 -59.26 18.84 -14.71
N ALA A 20 -58.42 18.12 -13.97
CA ALA A 20 -57.35 17.34 -14.57
C ALA A 20 -57.91 16.35 -15.60
N PRO A 21 -57.42 16.34 -16.86
CA PRO A 21 -57.93 15.43 -17.88
C PRO A 21 -57.54 13.98 -17.60
N GLU A 22 -58.18 13.04 -18.29
CA GLU A 22 -57.79 11.64 -18.26
C GLU A 22 -56.35 11.45 -18.77
N LYS A 23 -55.71 10.32 -18.40
CA LYS A 23 -54.35 10.02 -18.87
C LYS A 23 -54.36 9.86 -20.39
N PRO A 24 -53.40 10.45 -21.13
CA PRO A 24 -53.28 10.21 -22.56
C PRO A 24 -52.83 8.77 -22.84
N SER A 25 -53.06 8.29 -24.06
CA SER A 25 -52.52 7.02 -24.55
C SER A 25 -51.26 7.26 -25.39
N VAL A 26 -50.25 6.40 -25.24
CA VAL A 26 -48.99 6.47 -26.02
C VAL A 26 -48.81 5.14 -26.74
N SER A 27 -48.60 5.19 -28.05
CA SER A 27 -48.39 4.02 -28.90
C SER A 27 -47.28 4.27 -29.93
N GLY A 28 -46.58 3.22 -30.34
CA GLY A 28 -45.54 3.32 -31.36
C GLY A 28 -46.13 3.43 -32.78
N ALA A 29 -45.61 4.36 -33.58
CA ALA A 29 -45.74 4.38 -35.04
C ALA A 29 -44.45 3.88 -35.70
N SER A 30 -44.34 3.93 -37.04
CA SER A 30 -43.20 3.38 -37.77
C SER A 30 -41.84 4.02 -37.43
N SER A 31 -41.82 5.29 -37.03
CA SER A 31 -40.58 6.04 -36.70
C SER A 31 -40.79 7.13 -35.62
N SER A 32 -41.93 7.10 -34.93
CA SER A 32 -42.38 8.16 -34.04
C SER A 32 -43.36 7.61 -32.99
N LEU A 33 -43.69 8.42 -31.98
CA LEU A 33 -44.72 8.07 -30.99
C LEU A 33 -46.04 8.75 -31.31
N ARG A 34 -47.11 7.99 -31.36
CA ARG A 34 -48.48 8.50 -31.48
C ARG A 34 -49.07 8.69 -30.09
N ILE A 35 -49.64 9.86 -29.84
CA ILE A 35 -50.27 10.22 -28.57
C ILE A 35 -51.69 10.72 -28.82
N SER A 36 -52.66 10.15 -28.11
CA SER A 36 -54.07 10.54 -28.20
C SER A 36 -54.71 10.71 -26.82
N TRP A 37 -55.70 11.59 -26.74
CA TRP A 37 -56.47 11.89 -25.51
C TRP A 37 -57.90 12.29 -25.83
N VAL A 38 -58.72 12.44 -24.80
CA VAL A 38 -60.10 12.93 -24.91
C VAL A 38 -60.16 14.37 -24.43
N ILE A 39 -60.77 15.25 -25.21
CA ILE A 39 -61.04 16.64 -24.79
C ILE A 39 -62.32 16.61 -23.95
N PRO A 40 -62.29 17.07 -22.69
CA PRO A 40 -63.47 17.05 -21.82
C PRO A 40 -64.52 18.05 -22.31
N ASP A 41 -65.78 17.63 -22.30
CA ASP A 41 -66.94 18.47 -22.62
C ASP A 41 -67.34 19.28 -21.37
N ILE A 42 -66.89 20.54 -21.31
CA ILE A 42 -67.05 21.44 -20.16
C ILE A 42 -67.33 22.88 -20.60
N GLU A 43 -67.97 23.66 -19.73
CA GLU A 43 -68.20 25.09 -19.90
C GLU A 43 -67.39 25.88 -18.86
N PRO A 44 -66.53 26.85 -19.26
CA PRO A 44 -66.16 27.23 -20.62
C PRO A 44 -65.37 26.15 -21.38
N GLU A 45 -65.57 26.09 -22.71
CA GLU A 45 -64.95 25.11 -23.61
C GLU A 45 -63.41 25.14 -23.57
N VAL A 46 -62.80 23.96 -23.77
CA VAL A 46 -61.35 23.81 -23.88
C VAL A 46 -60.86 24.42 -25.19
N THR A 47 -59.93 25.36 -25.09
CA THR A 47 -59.34 26.09 -26.22
C THR A 47 -57.98 25.52 -26.65
N ALA A 48 -57.21 24.92 -25.72
CA ALA A 48 -55.89 24.36 -26.02
C ALA A 48 -55.46 23.23 -25.06
N SER A 49 -54.47 22.44 -25.49
CA SER A 49 -53.82 21.37 -24.72
C SER A 49 -52.30 21.53 -24.69
N SER A 50 -51.66 21.17 -23.58
CA SER A 50 -50.20 21.12 -23.43
C SER A 50 -49.78 19.70 -23.08
N LEU A 51 -48.89 19.14 -23.90
CA LEU A 51 -48.41 17.78 -23.76
C LEU A 51 -46.92 17.78 -23.38
N LYS A 52 -46.54 16.92 -22.42
CA LYS A 52 -45.15 16.74 -21.99
C LYS A 52 -44.79 15.26 -21.95
N LEU A 53 -43.58 14.92 -22.40
CA LEU A 53 -43.06 13.55 -22.43
C LEU A 53 -41.77 13.44 -21.61
N ARG A 54 -41.51 12.26 -21.07
CA ARG A 54 -40.21 11.84 -20.53
C ARG A 54 -39.92 10.39 -20.88
N ILE A 55 -38.65 10.01 -20.85
CA ILE A 55 -38.28 8.59 -20.79
C ILE A 55 -38.81 8.02 -19.48
N ARG A 56 -39.41 6.82 -19.51
CA ARG A 56 -39.95 6.12 -18.33
C ARG A 56 -38.90 6.11 -17.20
N GLY A 57 -39.28 6.58 -16.00
CA GLY A 57 -38.38 6.68 -14.84
C GLY A 57 -37.45 7.91 -14.82
N GLY A 58 -37.32 8.64 -15.93
CA GLY A 58 -36.52 9.86 -16.02
C GLY A 58 -37.12 11.04 -15.26
N HIS A 59 -36.28 12.04 -14.95
CA HIS A 59 -36.73 13.23 -14.22
C HIS A 59 -37.05 14.43 -15.11
N ARG A 60 -36.61 14.40 -16.37
CA ARG A 60 -36.71 15.55 -17.28
C ARG A 60 -37.91 15.43 -18.21
N LEU A 61 -38.90 16.30 -18.00
CA LEU A 61 -40.03 16.46 -18.92
C LEU A 61 -39.65 17.40 -20.07
N HIS A 62 -39.95 16.99 -21.29
CA HIS A 62 -39.86 17.80 -22.50
C HIS A 62 -41.26 18.17 -22.95
N VAL A 63 -41.45 19.42 -23.36
CA VAL A 63 -42.73 19.94 -23.87
C VAL A 63 -42.82 19.57 -25.33
N TYR A 64 -43.98 19.09 -25.77
CA TYR A 64 -44.27 18.95 -27.18
C TYR A 64 -44.60 20.32 -27.77
N ASP A 65 -43.88 20.73 -28.81
CA ASP A 65 -44.13 21.95 -29.54
C ASP A 65 -44.96 21.66 -30.80
N HIS A 66 -46.22 22.11 -30.80
CA HIS A 66 -47.13 21.89 -31.93
C HIS A 66 -46.64 22.50 -33.24
N GLY A 67 -45.88 23.60 -33.20
CA GLY A 67 -45.38 24.25 -34.42
C GLY A 67 -44.30 23.46 -35.16
N THR A 68 -43.56 22.59 -34.45
CA THR A 68 -42.43 21.83 -35.00
C THR A 68 -42.60 20.31 -34.93
N SER A 69 -43.66 19.82 -34.28
CA SER A 69 -43.92 18.41 -33.97
C SER A 69 -42.82 17.71 -33.16
N LYS A 70 -41.96 18.48 -32.47
CA LYS A 70 -40.78 17.98 -31.75
C LYS A 70 -40.88 18.23 -30.26
N LEU A 71 -40.11 17.45 -29.50
CA LEU A 71 -39.87 17.69 -28.08
C LEU A 71 -38.84 18.79 -27.88
N VAL A 72 -39.21 19.80 -27.09
CA VAL A 72 -38.36 20.91 -26.70
C VAL A 72 -38.21 20.98 -25.18
N PRO A 73 -37.04 21.41 -24.65
CA PRO A 73 -36.78 21.39 -23.22
C PRO A 73 -37.61 22.41 -22.43
N LYS A 74 -37.90 23.57 -23.00
CA LYS A 74 -38.71 24.66 -22.43
C LYS A 74 -39.27 25.54 -23.54
N GLY A 75 -40.38 26.22 -23.29
CA GLY A 75 -41.14 26.88 -24.35
C GLY A 75 -41.76 25.85 -25.30
N GLY A 76 -42.73 26.24 -26.11
CA GLY A 76 -43.45 25.33 -26.99
C GLY A 76 -44.87 25.84 -27.23
N THR A 77 -45.38 25.59 -28.43
CA THR A 77 -46.72 26.01 -28.83
C THR A 77 -47.73 24.98 -28.36
N ALA A 78 -48.78 25.45 -27.66
CA ALA A 78 -49.89 24.59 -27.25
C ALA A 78 -50.64 24.03 -28.46
N ILE A 79 -51.24 22.86 -28.28
CA ILE A 79 -52.03 22.17 -29.29
C ILE A 79 -53.45 22.79 -29.26
N PRO A 80 -53.91 23.45 -30.33
CA PRO A 80 -55.23 24.06 -30.34
C PRO A 80 -56.34 22.98 -30.35
N ALA A 81 -57.41 23.19 -29.59
CA ALA A 81 -58.61 22.38 -29.74
C ALA A 81 -59.21 22.59 -31.16
N PRO A 82 -59.83 21.56 -31.79
CA PRO A 82 -60.22 20.27 -31.23
C PRO A 82 -59.18 19.14 -31.44
N ILE A 83 -57.91 19.45 -31.70
CA ILE A 83 -56.89 18.41 -31.94
C ILE A 83 -56.69 17.59 -30.66
N CYS A 84 -56.88 16.26 -30.76
CA CYS A 84 -56.79 15.32 -29.66
C CYS A 84 -55.90 14.09 -29.96
N GLU A 85 -55.24 14.07 -31.11
CA GLU A 85 -54.26 13.07 -31.52
C GLU A 85 -53.10 13.75 -32.26
N ILE A 86 -51.86 13.39 -31.90
CA ILE A 86 -50.64 13.92 -32.49
C ILE A 86 -49.57 12.82 -32.65
N THR A 87 -48.56 13.09 -33.46
CA THR A 87 -47.37 12.27 -33.60
C THR A 87 -46.14 13.08 -33.16
N VAL A 88 -45.29 12.49 -32.34
CA VAL A 88 -44.09 13.12 -31.78
C VAL A 88 -42.85 12.63 -32.51
N ASP A 89 -42.18 13.56 -33.19
CA ASP A 89 -40.95 13.31 -33.91
C ASP A 89 -39.72 13.51 -33.03
N GLY A 90 -38.64 12.78 -33.32
CA GLY A 90 -37.35 12.89 -32.63
C GLY A 90 -37.25 12.12 -31.30
N CYS A 91 -38.16 11.19 -31.03
CA CYS A 91 -37.99 10.20 -29.96
C CYS A 91 -36.95 9.14 -30.40
N GLU A 92 -36.21 8.55 -29.46
CA GLU A 92 -35.23 7.51 -29.78
C GLU A 92 -35.91 6.14 -29.89
N GLU A 93 -35.57 5.40 -30.94
CA GLU A 93 -36.04 4.03 -31.14
C GLU A 93 -35.61 3.13 -29.96
N GLY A 94 -36.53 2.30 -29.49
CA GLY A 94 -36.28 1.31 -28.44
C GLY A 94 -36.29 1.85 -27.01
N LEU A 95 -36.61 3.14 -26.79
CA LEU A 95 -36.83 3.71 -25.46
C LEU A 95 -38.32 3.84 -25.14
N GLU A 96 -38.68 3.56 -23.89
CA GLU A 96 -40.04 3.75 -23.37
C GLU A 96 -40.25 5.18 -22.90
N TYR A 97 -41.36 5.80 -23.32
CA TYR A 97 -41.77 7.14 -22.96
C TYR A 97 -43.13 7.14 -22.25
N GLU A 98 -43.28 8.06 -21.29
CA GLU A 98 -44.54 8.37 -20.62
C GLU A 98 -44.94 9.81 -20.93
N ALA A 99 -46.23 10.04 -21.14
CA ALA A 99 -46.79 11.35 -21.46
C ALA A 99 -47.74 11.86 -20.37
N VAL A 100 -47.79 13.17 -20.19
CA VAL A 100 -48.73 13.88 -19.31
C VAL A 100 -49.33 15.07 -20.04
N LEU A 101 -50.61 15.35 -19.78
CA LEU A 101 -51.41 16.34 -20.50
C LEU A 101 -52.04 17.36 -19.53
N ALA A 102 -52.10 18.63 -19.92
CA ALA A 102 -52.94 19.65 -19.29
C ALA A 102 -53.79 20.35 -20.36
N VAL A 103 -55.01 20.76 -20.02
CA VAL A 103 -55.95 21.45 -20.93
C VAL A 103 -56.25 22.86 -20.44
N MET A 104 -56.63 23.78 -21.33
CA MET A 104 -56.91 25.18 -21.04
C MET A 104 -58.30 25.56 -21.53
N ASN A 105 -59.04 26.34 -20.75
CA ASN A 105 -60.21 27.12 -21.20
C ASN A 105 -60.00 28.62 -20.95
N SER A 106 -61.05 29.44 -21.07
CA SER A 106 -60.98 30.89 -20.83
C SER A 106 -60.53 31.28 -19.41
N GLU A 107 -60.69 30.39 -18.42
CA GLU A 107 -60.34 30.63 -17.01
C GLU A 107 -58.92 30.15 -16.67
N GLY A 108 -58.27 29.40 -17.58
CA GLY A 108 -56.86 29.01 -17.49
C GLY A 108 -56.59 27.51 -17.62
N TRP A 109 -55.37 27.10 -17.26
CA TRP A 109 -54.91 25.71 -17.34
C TRP A 109 -55.46 24.83 -16.21
N SER A 110 -55.79 23.58 -16.55
CA SER A 110 -56.06 22.49 -15.60
C SER A 110 -54.80 22.07 -14.85
N GLU A 111 -55.00 21.29 -13.78
CA GLU A 111 -53.93 20.44 -13.27
C GLU A 111 -53.54 19.37 -14.33
N PRO A 112 -52.27 18.91 -14.36
CA PRO A 112 -51.86 17.85 -15.28
C PRO A 112 -52.56 16.51 -14.98
N SER A 113 -52.76 15.69 -16.02
CA SER A 113 -53.25 14.32 -15.89
C SER A 113 -52.26 13.41 -15.17
N ARG A 114 -52.66 12.15 -14.93
CA ARG A 114 -51.71 11.09 -14.59
C ARG A 114 -50.85 10.77 -15.82
N PHE A 115 -49.64 10.25 -15.57
CA PHE A 115 -48.82 9.72 -16.66
C PHE A 115 -49.54 8.59 -17.40
N SER A 116 -49.35 8.54 -18.71
CA SER A 116 -49.77 7.44 -19.57
C SER A 116 -49.10 6.13 -19.14
N ASP A 117 -49.64 5.00 -19.64
CA ASP A 117 -48.83 3.79 -19.69
C ASP A 117 -47.64 4.02 -20.67
N PRO A 118 -46.47 3.40 -20.44
CA PRO A 118 -45.30 3.64 -21.27
C PRO A 118 -45.50 3.12 -22.70
N GLY A 119 -45.04 3.88 -23.70
CA GLY A 119 -45.02 3.47 -25.10
C GLY A 119 -43.63 3.60 -25.72
N PHE A 120 -43.34 2.76 -26.71
CA PHE A 120 -42.09 2.76 -27.49
C PHE A 120 -42.39 2.42 -28.95
N PHE A 121 -41.40 2.59 -29.82
CA PHE A 121 -41.43 2.11 -31.20
C PHE A 121 -40.10 1.42 -31.56
N GLY A 122 -40.13 0.52 -32.54
CA GLY A 122 -39.01 -0.34 -32.90
C GLY A 122 -38.72 -1.44 -31.88
N SER A 123 -37.45 -1.84 -31.75
CA SER A 123 -37.02 -2.90 -30.81
C SER A 123 -36.57 -2.32 -29.47
N LEU A 124 -37.13 -2.84 -28.37
CA LEU A 124 -36.82 -2.38 -27.01
C LEU A 124 -35.34 -2.61 -26.65
N LYS A 125 -34.66 -1.57 -26.17
CA LYS A 125 -33.27 -1.67 -25.70
C LYS A 125 -33.19 -2.10 -24.23
N PRO A 126 -32.18 -2.89 -23.84
CA PRO A 126 -31.94 -3.23 -22.43
C PRO A 126 -31.65 -1.96 -21.63
N ARG A 127 -32.24 -1.87 -20.43
CA ARG A 127 -32.14 -0.70 -19.56
C ARG A 127 -31.29 -1.04 -18.34
N GLU A 128 -30.18 -0.33 -18.18
CA GLU A 128 -29.23 -0.54 -17.08
C GLU A 128 -28.78 0.80 -16.49
N LYS A 129 -28.25 0.78 -15.26
CA LYS A 129 -27.57 1.94 -14.66
C LYS A 129 -26.31 2.29 -15.48
N PRO A 130 -25.85 3.56 -15.49
CA PRO A 130 -24.65 3.91 -16.25
C PRO A 130 -23.43 3.10 -15.76
N PRO A 131 -22.56 2.64 -16.65
CA PRO A 131 -21.32 1.97 -16.26
C PRO A 131 -20.39 2.97 -15.55
N ARG A 132 -19.42 2.43 -14.80
CA ARG A 132 -18.42 3.22 -14.08
C ARG A 132 -17.68 4.19 -15.03
N PRO A 133 -17.65 5.51 -14.75
CA PRO A 133 -16.89 6.46 -15.56
C PRO A 133 -15.37 6.27 -15.41
N THR A 134 -14.59 6.73 -16.39
CA THR A 134 -13.13 6.82 -16.29
C THR A 134 -12.72 7.86 -15.24
N SER A 135 -11.50 7.74 -14.69
CA SER A 135 -10.98 8.72 -13.71
C SER A 135 -11.04 10.15 -14.24
N PRO A 136 -11.54 11.11 -13.44
CA PRO A 136 -11.55 12.53 -13.82
C PRO A 136 -10.13 13.12 -13.73
N THR A 137 -9.91 14.24 -14.41
CA THR A 137 -8.66 15.01 -14.31
C THR A 137 -8.86 16.17 -13.33
N LEU A 138 -7.97 16.28 -12.33
CA LEU A 138 -7.94 17.37 -11.35
C LEU A 138 -6.73 18.28 -11.62
N THR A 139 -6.93 19.60 -11.63
CA THR A 139 -5.88 20.60 -11.87
C THR A 139 -6.01 21.79 -10.93
N ALA A 140 -4.88 22.31 -10.42
CA ALA A 140 -4.87 23.53 -9.62
C ALA A 140 -4.99 24.77 -10.50
N LEU A 141 -5.86 25.70 -10.11
CA LEU A 141 -6.05 27.00 -10.79
C LEU A 141 -5.49 28.17 -9.97
N GLY A 142 -4.79 27.90 -8.87
CA GLY A 142 -4.30 28.89 -7.92
C GLY A 142 -5.23 29.06 -6.72
N LYS A 143 -4.89 30.01 -5.83
CA LYS A 143 -5.50 30.18 -4.50
C LYS A 143 -7.02 29.92 -4.44
N GLY A 144 -7.39 28.98 -3.58
CA GLY A 144 -8.74 28.48 -3.31
C GLY A 144 -9.47 27.80 -4.47
N LYS A 145 -8.80 27.42 -5.57
CA LYS A 145 -9.48 26.97 -6.80
C LYS A 145 -8.85 25.73 -7.42
N LEU A 146 -9.70 24.75 -7.73
CA LEU A 146 -9.37 23.58 -8.53
C LEU A 146 -10.29 23.48 -9.75
N ARG A 147 -9.88 22.74 -10.76
CA ARG A 147 -10.73 22.35 -11.89
C ARG A 147 -10.78 20.84 -12.00
N VAL A 148 -11.99 20.30 -12.07
CA VAL A 148 -12.27 18.90 -12.36
C VAL A 148 -12.90 18.80 -13.75
N SER A 149 -12.38 17.91 -14.59
CA SER A 149 -12.89 17.61 -15.92
C SER A 149 -13.09 16.09 -16.11
N TRP A 150 -14.12 15.67 -16.84
CA TRP A 150 -14.49 14.26 -17.01
C TRP A 150 -15.15 13.95 -18.36
N ALA A 151 -15.30 12.65 -18.68
CA ALA A 151 -16.02 12.15 -19.84
C ALA A 151 -17.34 11.47 -19.45
N ILE A 152 -18.36 11.55 -20.32
CA ILE A 152 -19.66 10.91 -20.10
C ILE A 152 -19.66 9.51 -20.74
N PRO A 153 -19.97 8.44 -20.00
CA PRO A 153 -20.05 7.10 -20.57
C PRO A 153 -21.29 6.94 -21.46
N SER A 154 -21.19 6.07 -22.47
CA SER A 154 -22.36 5.63 -23.25
C SER A 154 -23.24 4.73 -22.38
N ALA A 155 -24.55 5.01 -22.31
CA ALA A 155 -25.50 4.26 -21.49
C ALA A 155 -26.89 4.25 -22.13
N CYS A 156 -27.69 3.22 -21.81
CA CYS A 156 -29.10 3.12 -22.17
C CYS A 156 -29.94 2.80 -20.92
N PRO A 157 -30.82 3.71 -20.45
CA PRO A 157 -31.11 5.06 -20.97
C PRO A 157 -29.91 6.02 -20.90
N PRO A 158 -29.88 7.11 -21.70
CA PRO A 158 -28.77 8.05 -21.72
C PRO A 158 -28.56 8.74 -20.37
N VAL A 159 -27.31 9.13 -20.09
CA VAL A 159 -26.94 9.85 -18.85
C VAL A 159 -27.67 11.19 -18.80
N GLU A 160 -28.35 11.46 -17.68
CA GLU A 160 -29.05 12.72 -17.44
C GLU A 160 -28.22 13.67 -16.56
N ALA A 161 -27.39 13.11 -15.68
CA ALA A 161 -26.68 13.85 -14.64
C ALA A 161 -25.37 13.19 -14.20
N THR A 162 -24.39 14.00 -13.75
CA THR A 162 -23.13 13.57 -13.13
C THR A 162 -22.99 14.17 -11.74
N GLN A 163 -22.53 13.40 -10.77
CA GLN A 163 -22.16 13.88 -9.44
C GLN A 163 -20.64 13.87 -9.29
N VAL A 164 -20.09 14.93 -8.72
CA VAL A 164 -18.65 15.08 -8.46
C VAL A 164 -18.42 15.10 -6.96
N GLN A 165 -17.44 14.32 -6.51
CA GLN A 165 -16.98 14.26 -5.13
C GLN A 165 -15.51 14.67 -5.07
N LEU A 166 -15.16 15.49 -4.08
CA LEU A 166 -13.80 15.89 -3.78
C LEU A 166 -13.41 15.35 -2.40
N THR A 167 -12.25 14.73 -2.31
CA THR A 167 -11.69 14.13 -1.10
C THR A 167 -10.43 14.90 -0.70
N ASP A 168 -10.38 15.38 0.54
CA ASP A 168 -9.13 15.82 1.15
C ASP A 168 -8.31 14.56 1.52
N VAL A 169 -7.14 14.42 0.91
CA VAL A 169 -6.29 13.23 1.04
C VAL A 169 -5.74 13.08 2.46
N GLY A 170 -5.51 14.18 3.17
CA GLY A 170 -4.94 14.17 4.51
C GLY A 170 -5.97 13.85 5.60
N THR A 171 -7.21 14.32 5.46
CA THR A 171 -8.28 14.08 6.45
C THR A 171 -9.23 12.94 6.08
N GLY A 172 -9.24 12.51 4.81
CA GLY A 172 -10.20 11.55 4.27
C GLY A 172 -11.62 12.11 4.13
N ASN A 173 -11.84 13.38 4.46
CA ASN A 173 -13.14 14.01 4.37
C ASN A 173 -13.57 14.14 2.91
N LYS A 174 -14.82 13.77 2.64
CA LYS A 174 -15.42 13.82 1.31
C LYS A 174 -16.53 14.85 1.26
N TRP A 175 -16.52 15.68 0.22
CA TRP A 175 -17.58 16.63 -0.06
C TRP A 175 -18.10 16.44 -1.47
N LEU A 176 -19.40 16.67 -1.65
CA LEU A 176 -19.96 16.79 -2.99
C LEU A 176 -19.69 18.19 -3.53
N VAL A 177 -19.49 18.30 -4.83
CA VAL A 177 -19.38 19.60 -5.50
C VAL A 177 -20.76 20.00 -6.01
N ASP A 178 -21.24 21.18 -5.59
CA ASP A 178 -22.51 21.70 -6.06
C ASP A 178 -22.43 22.37 -7.44
N ALA A 179 -23.58 22.78 -7.98
CA ALA A 179 -23.67 23.39 -9.31
C ALA A 179 -22.83 24.69 -9.47
N THR A 180 -22.51 25.35 -8.35
CA THR A 180 -21.74 26.60 -8.29
C THR A 180 -20.23 26.37 -8.14
N GLY A 181 -19.82 25.12 -7.86
CA GLY A 181 -18.45 24.74 -7.57
C GLY A 181 -18.11 24.75 -6.08
N ALA A 182 -19.08 24.90 -5.18
CA ALA A 182 -18.83 24.88 -3.74
C ALA A 182 -18.85 23.45 -3.19
N LEU A 183 -18.05 23.22 -2.13
CA LEU A 183 -18.04 21.96 -1.40
C LEU A 183 -19.22 21.91 -0.42
N VAL A 184 -20.04 20.85 -0.52
CA VAL A 184 -21.19 20.65 0.36
C VAL A 184 -21.13 19.27 1.02
N ALA A 185 -21.50 19.21 2.31
CA ALA A 185 -21.41 17.98 3.11
C ALA A 185 -22.47 16.94 2.72
N SER A 186 -23.62 17.37 2.22
CA SER A 186 -24.68 16.48 1.70
C SER A 186 -25.67 17.28 0.85
N GLY A 187 -26.23 16.67 -0.20
CA GLY A 187 -27.24 17.32 -1.04
C GLY A 187 -27.50 16.56 -2.34
N ARG A 188 -28.63 16.87 -3.00
CA ARG A 188 -28.92 16.38 -4.37
C ARG A 188 -28.18 17.25 -5.40
N THR A 189 -26.86 17.27 -5.32
CA THR A 189 -26.02 18.07 -6.22
C THR A 189 -25.56 17.22 -7.38
N THR A 190 -26.02 17.58 -8.58
CA THR A 190 -25.62 16.94 -9.83
C THR A 190 -25.49 17.98 -10.94
N PHE A 191 -24.54 17.79 -11.82
CA PHE A 191 -24.37 18.54 -13.06
C PHE A 191 -25.16 17.88 -14.19
N ALA A 192 -25.78 18.67 -15.06
CA ALA A 192 -26.43 18.14 -16.26
C ALA A 192 -25.41 17.40 -17.13
N ALA A 193 -25.81 16.34 -17.83
CA ALA A 193 -24.92 15.55 -18.68
C ALA A 193 -24.14 16.36 -19.74
N SER A 194 -24.65 17.52 -20.16
CA SER A 194 -23.95 18.43 -21.08
C SER A 194 -22.75 19.15 -20.46
N ARG A 195 -22.54 19.05 -19.14
CA ARG A 195 -21.44 19.68 -18.42
C ARG A 195 -20.43 18.60 -18.03
N THR A 196 -19.22 18.75 -18.55
CA THR A 196 -18.09 17.82 -18.38
C THR A 196 -16.94 18.43 -17.59
N GLU A 197 -17.17 19.60 -16.98
CA GLU A 197 -16.20 20.27 -16.14
C GLU A 197 -16.83 21.19 -15.07
N VAL A 198 -16.11 21.36 -13.95
CA VAL A 198 -16.45 22.29 -12.89
C VAL A 198 -15.20 22.94 -12.29
N HIS A 199 -15.29 24.22 -11.99
CA HIS A 199 -14.30 24.93 -11.18
C HIS A 199 -14.76 24.90 -9.73
N ILE A 200 -14.00 24.21 -8.89
CA ILE A 200 -14.23 24.12 -7.46
C ILE A 200 -13.64 25.35 -6.80
N LYS A 201 -14.39 25.96 -5.87
CA LYS A 201 -14.02 27.17 -5.14
C LYS A 201 -13.93 26.88 -3.66
N ASP A 202 -13.25 27.76 -2.94
CA ASP A 202 -13.10 27.74 -1.49
C ASP A 202 -12.45 26.44 -0.96
N VAL A 203 -11.61 25.79 -1.78
CA VAL A 203 -10.73 24.71 -1.33
C VAL A 203 -9.60 25.29 -0.50
N GLN A 204 -9.06 24.53 0.44
CA GLN A 204 -7.96 25.01 1.28
C GLN A 204 -6.65 25.00 0.49
N ASP A 205 -5.89 26.10 0.56
CA ASP A 205 -4.56 26.16 -0.03
C ASP A 205 -3.60 25.22 0.70
N CYS A 206 -2.63 24.65 -0.03
CA CYS A 206 -1.67 23.67 0.49
C CYS A 206 -2.28 22.37 1.03
N VAL A 207 -3.59 22.15 0.85
CA VAL A 207 -4.25 20.86 1.09
C VAL A 207 -4.31 20.08 -0.21
N GLU A 208 -3.99 18.80 -0.13
CA GLU A 208 -3.98 17.88 -1.26
C GLU A 208 -5.37 17.24 -1.43
N TYR A 209 -5.92 17.36 -2.64
CA TYR A 209 -7.26 16.86 -2.96
C TYR A 209 -7.23 15.85 -4.09
N ALA A 210 -8.16 14.89 -4.08
CA ALA A 210 -8.45 13.96 -5.18
C ALA A 210 -9.95 13.99 -5.54
N ALA A 211 -10.29 13.79 -6.82
CA ALA A 211 -11.67 13.86 -7.30
C ALA A 211 -12.19 12.51 -7.81
N GLU A 212 -13.47 12.21 -7.56
CA GLU A 212 -14.21 11.04 -8.01
C GLU A 212 -15.55 11.48 -8.63
N ILE A 213 -16.07 10.74 -9.62
CA ILE A 213 -17.37 11.05 -10.25
C ILE A 213 -18.26 9.83 -10.42
N CYS A 214 -19.58 10.00 -10.40
CA CYS A 214 -20.55 8.97 -10.80
C CYS A 214 -21.64 9.57 -11.70
N CYS A 215 -22.18 8.75 -12.61
CA CYS A 215 -23.21 9.17 -13.56
C CYS A 215 -24.59 8.56 -13.23
N ARG A 216 -25.65 9.25 -13.63
CA ARG A 216 -27.05 8.88 -13.39
C ARG A 216 -27.88 8.90 -14.68
N ASN A 217 -28.68 7.88 -14.90
CA ASN A 217 -29.75 7.85 -15.91
C ASN A 217 -31.11 7.52 -15.27
N ALA A 218 -32.11 7.16 -16.07
CA ALA A 218 -33.45 6.81 -15.60
C ALA A 218 -33.51 5.54 -14.72
N GLU A 219 -32.48 4.68 -14.73
CA GLU A 219 -32.36 3.50 -13.84
C GLU A 219 -31.65 3.82 -12.51
N GLY A 220 -31.09 5.03 -12.37
CA GLY A 220 -30.44 5.50 -11.16
C GLY A 220 -28.95 5.80 -11.33
N PHE A 221 -28.25 5.88 -10.19
CA PHE A 221 -26.80 6.15 -10.14
C PHE A 221 -26.01 4.85 -10.37
N GLY A 222 -24.98 4.92 -11.21
CA GLY A 222 -23.94 3.92 -11.32
C GLY A 222 -22.84 4.10 -10.28
N ASP A 223 -21.78 3.31 -10.40
CA ASP A 223 -20.63 3.36 -9.48
C ASP A 223 -19.77 4.63 -9.69
N TYR A 224 -19.05 5.04 -8.64
CA TYR A 224 -18.01 6.05 -8.73
C TYR A 224 -16.81 5.55 -9.54
N SER A 225 -16.19 6.47 -10.29
CA SER A 225 -14.90 6.29 -10.94
C SER A 225 -13.80 5.98 -9.92
N MET A 226 -12.64 5.52 -10.40
CA MET A 226 -11.41 5.63 -9.60
C MET A 226 -11.10 7.12 -9.34
N ALA A 227 -10.39 7.40 -8.26
CA ALA A 227 -9.93 8.75 -7.94
C ALA A 227 -8.96 9.30 -8.99
N SER A 228 -8.95 10.62 -9.16
CA SER A 228 -7.90 11.32 -9.92
C SER A 228 -6.56 11.24 -9.21
N ASP A 229 -5.48 11.57 -9.94
CA ASP A 229 -4.23 11.99 -9.30
C ASP A 229 -4.53 13.18 -8.37
N SER A 230 -3.85 13.21 -7.23
CA SER A 230 -4.04 14.24 -6.23
C SER A 230 -3.29 15.53 -6.59
N VAL A 231 -3.86 16.67 -6.23
CA VAL A 231 -3.27 17.98 -6.50
C VAL A 231 -3.36 18.87 -5.28
N ALA A 232 -2.22 19.44 -4.88
CA ALA A 232 -2.16 20.52 -3.89
C ALA A 232 -2.35 21.88 -4.58
N ASN A 233 -3.17 22.74 -3.99
CA ASN A 233 -3.35 24.09 -4.50
C ASN A 233 -2.20 25.01 -4.03
N ILE A 234 -1.27 25.34 -4.93
CA ILE A 234 -0.07 26.14 -4.64
C ILE A 234 -0.05 27.38 -5.55
N ASP A 235 0.25 28.55 -5.00
CA ASP A 235 0.28 29.83 -5.72
C ASP A 235 1.51 29.94 -6.64
N ALA A 236 1.28 30.11 -7.95
CA ALA A 236 2.32 30.24 -8.96
C ALA A 236 2.53 31.72 -9.35
N LYS A 237 3.44 32.37 -8.60
CA LYS A 237 4.24 33.57 -8.94
C LYS A 237 3.63 34.99 -8.72
N GLY A 238 4.24 35.73 -7.79
CA GLY A 238 4.76 37.09 -8.09
C GLY A 238 4.09 38.32 -7.44
N GLN A 239 4.61 38.72 -6.28
CA GLN A 239 4.85 40.08 -5.73
C GLN A 239 4.25 41.38 -6.37
N ILE A 240 3.88 42.32 -5.46
CA ILE A 240 3.65 43.80 -5.55
C ILE A 240 2.22 44.31 -5.87
N GLY A 241 1.62 45.04 -4.91
CA GLY A 241 0.83 46.24 -5.22
C GLY A 241 -0.54 46.47 -4.57
N GLY A 242 -0.62 46.64 -3.23
CA GLY A 242 -1.54 47.59 -2.59
C GLY A 242 -3.02 47.22 -2.33
N MET A 243 -3.30 46.60 -1.17
CA MET A 243 -4.29 47.09 -0.19
C MET A 243 -4.24 46.22 1.08
N GLN A 244 -3.93 46.86 2.22
CA GLN A 244 -3.60 46.22 3.51
C GLN A 244 -4.80 45.54 4.18
N LEU A 245 -4.64 44.26 4.53
CA LEU A 245 -5.33 43.64 5.66
C LEU A 245 -4.38 43.72 6.86
N VAL A 246 -4.66 44.62 7.81
CA VAL A 246 -3.97 44.62 9.10
C VAL A 246 -4.43 43.38 9.86
N ILE A 247 -3.64 42.33 9.80
CA ILE A 247 -3.69 41.23 10.76
C ILE A 247 -3.12 41.82 12.05
N HIS A 248 -3.91 41.89 13.11
CA HIS A 248 -3.31 41.98 14.44
C HIS A 248 -2.57 40.67 14.66
N GLU A 249 -1.24 40.75 14.68
CA GLU A 249 -0.36 39.64 14.99
C GLU A 249 -0.71 39.03 16.35
N GLY A 250 -0.69 37.70 16.37
CA GLY A 250 -0.73 36.89 17.57
C GLY A 250 -1.85 35.86 17.54
N ALA A 251 -1.48 34.58 17.42
CA ALA A 251 -2.17 33.59 18.26
C ALA A 251 -2.19 34.15 19.68
N SER A 252 -3.29 34.00 20.42
CA SER A 252 -3.20 34.26 21.85
C SER A 252 -2.02 33.43 22.37
N THR A 253 -0.94 34.10 22.77
CA THR A 253 0.30 33.47 23.24
C THR A 253 0.08 32.76 24.57
N GLU A 254 -1.12 32.89 25.13
CA GLU A 254 -1.46 32.46 26.46
C GLU A 254 -2.26 31.15 26.42
N VAL A 255 -1.54 30.07 26.72
CA VAL A 255 -2.05 28.71 26.81
C VAL A 255 -2.91 28.56 28.07
N PRO A 256 -4.14 28.03 28.00
CA PRO A 256 -4.96 27.81 29.18
C PRO A 256 -4.32 26.77 30.11
N VAL A 257 -4.48 26.97 31.41
CA VAL A 257 -3.94 26.08 32.45
C VAL A 257 -5.08 25.27 33.04
N MET A 258 -4.90 23.95 33.06
CA MET A 258 -5.85 23.03 33.68
C MET A 258 -5.37 22.60 35.06
N VAL A 259 -6.26 22.67 36.04
CA VAL A 259 -6.00 22.30 37.43
C VAL A 259 -7.04 21.27 37.88
N PRO A 260 -6.63 20.01 38.15
CA PRO A 260 -7.54 19.00 38.67
C PRO A 260 -8.16 19.44 40.00
N GLN A 261 -9.44 19.15 40.21
CA GLN A 261 -10.14 19.47 41.47
C GLN A 261 -10.66 18.22 42.20
N GLY A 262 -10.56 17.03 41.59
CA GLY A 262 -11.19 15.80 42.09
C GLY A 262 -12.65 15.67 41.68
N ASP A 263 -13.27 14.50 41.91
CA ASP A 263 -14.69 14.21 41.66
C ASP A 263 -15.15 14.49 40.22
N GLY A 264 -14.30 14.18 39.25
CA GLY A 264 -14.57 14.42 37.83
C GLY A 264 -14.66 15.90 37.43
N LYS A 265 -14.04 16.79 38.21
CA LYS A 265 -13.97 18.23 37.93
C LYS A 265 -12.56 18.69 37.57
N MET A 266 -12.46 19.48 36.51
CA MET A 266 -11.21 20.13 36.08
C MET A 266 -11.46 21.62 35.96
N LYS A 267 -10.66 22.44 36.66
CA LYS A 267 -10.71 23.89 36.52
C LYS A 267 -9.83 24.31 35.34
N VAL A 268 -10.39 25.05 34.40
CA VAL A 268 -9.66 25.62 33.25
C VAL A 268 -9.54 27.13 33.47
N LYS A 269 -8.30 27.64 33.50
CA LYS A 269 -7.98 29.06 33.67
C LYS A 269 -7.32 29.61 32.42
N TRP A 270 -7.64 30.85 32.08
CA TRP A 270 -6.98 31.61 31.02
C TRP A 270 -6.79 33.05 31.48
N LYS A 271 -5.95 33.81 30.77
CA LYS A 271 -5.90 35.26 30.98
C LYS A 271 -6.80 35.93 29.95
N LEU A 272 -7.67 36.81 30.41
CA LEU A 272 -8.59 37.53 29.55
C LEU A 272 -7.89 38.75 28.95
N PRO A 273 -7.85 38.92 27.61
CA PRO A 273 -7.39 40.16 26.99
C PRO A 273 -8.32 41.34 27.33
N ASP A 274 -7.76 42.55 27.49
CA ASP A 274 -8.51 43.74 27.92
C ASP A 274 -9.71 44.09 27.01
N GLU A 275 -9.64 43.71 25.73
CA GLU A 275 -10.65 43.99 24.72
C GLU A 275 -11.65 42.84 24.48
N ALA A 276 -11.49 41.71 25.20
CA ALA A 276 -12.31 40.52 25.01
C ALA A 276 -13.68 40.65 25.68
N LYS A 277 -14.74 40.46 24.89
CA LYS A 277 -16.14 40.49 25.36
C LYS A 277 -16.64 39.11 25.82
N GLN A 278 -16.16 38.04 25.19
CA GLN A 278 -16.55 36.66 25.48
C GLN A 278 -15.38 35.70 25.24
N THR A 279 -15.38 34.54 25.90
CA THR A 279 -14.42 33.45 25.73
C THR A 279 -15.14 32.14 25.47
N ILE A 280 -14.66 31.34 24.51
CA ILE A 280 -15.07 29.94 24.34
C ILE A 280 -13.96 29.05 24.88
N VAL A 281 -14.32 28.04 25.68
CA VAL A 281 -13.41 27.03 26.20
C VAL A 281 -13.76 25.68 25.59
N LYS A 282 -12.78 25.08 24.90
CA LYS A 282 -12.89 23.75 24.31
C LYS A 282 -11.99 22.77 25.07
N LEU A 283 -12.47 21.55 25.28
CA LEU A 283 -11.75 20.49 25.98
C LEU A 283 -11.96 19.16 25.27
N ARG A 284 -10.92 18.31 25.26
CA ARG A 284 -10.99 16.94 24.73
C ARG A 284 -10.13 15.99 25.55
N ARG A 285 -10.39 14.69 25.43
CA ARG A 285 -9.44 13.66 25.87
C ARG A 285 -8.22 13.72 24.96
N VAL A 286 -7.02 13.57 25.51
CA VAL A 286 -5.78 13.54 24.70
C VAL A 286 -5.92 12.46 23.64
N GLY A 287 -5.74 12.86 22.37
CA GLY A 287 -5.83 11.99 21.20
C GLY A 287 -7.21 11.72 20.61
N ASN A 288 -8.29 12.21 21.23
CA ASN A 288 -9.58 12.29 20.53
C ASN A 288 -9.53 13.43 19.50
N GLN A 289 -10.23 13.30 18.37
CA GLN A 289 -10.32 14.38 17.38
C GLN A 289 -11.43 15.40 17.71
N ASN A 290 -12.40 15.01 18.54
CA ASN A 290 -13.57 15.82 18.86
C ASN A 290 -13.33 16.73 20.08
N TRP A 291 -13.57 18.03 19.89
CA TRP A 291 -13.55 19.04 20.94
C TRP A 291 -14.95 19.29 21.50
N TYR A 292 -15.06 19.40 22.82
CA TYR A 292 -16.32 19.68 23.52
C TYR A 292 -16.29 21.05 24.19
N LEU A 293 -17.42 21.76 24.17
CA LEU A 293 -17.57 23.03 24.86
C LEU A 293 -17.77 22.80 26.36
N CYS A 294 -16.89 23.37 27.18
CA CYS A 294 -16.88 23.15 28.63
C CYS A 294 -18.19 23.57 29.35
N THR A 295 -18.93 24.52 28.78
CA THR A 295 -20.16 25.11 29.36
C THR A 295 -21.33 25.16 28.37
N GLY A 296 -21.22 24.46 27.23
CA GLY A 296 -22.24 24.49 26.16
C GLY A 296 -22.35 25.80 25.38
N GLY A 297 -21.55 26.82 25.69
CA GLY A 297 -21.60 28.13 25.02
C GLY A 297 -20.47 29.08 25.43
N ALA A 298 -20.48 30.29 24.85
CA ALA A 298 -19.51 31.34 25.15
C ALA A 298 -19.72 31.93 26.56
N ILE A 299 -18.61 32.18 27.26
CA ILE A 299 -18.55 32.73 28.60
C ILE A 299 -18.31 34.23 28.51
N ALA A 300 -19.18 35.06 29.08
CA ALA A 300 -19.04 36.51 29.03
C ALA A 300 -17.87 37.01 29.91
N ALA A 301 -17.17 38.03 29.44
CA ALA A 301 -16.24 38.80 30.26
C ALA A 301 -17.00 39.39 31.49
N PRO A 302 -16.35 39.50 32.67
CA PRO A 302 -14.91 39.41 32.93
C PRO A 302 -14.42 38.02 33.36
N ALA A 303 -15.19 36.94 33.12
CA ALA A 303 -14.78 35.61 33.55
C ALA A 303 -13.49 35.13 32.87
N ALA A 304 -12.56 34.63 33.69
CA ALA A 304 -11.24 34.14 33.26
C ALA A 304 -10.97 32.67 33.70
N GLU A 305 -11.96 32.02 34.29
CA GLU A 305 -11.91 30.60 34.62
C GLU A 305 -13.29 29.93 34.48
N THR A 306 -13.29 28.61 34.29
CA THR A 306 -14.49 27.77 34.30
C THR A 306 -14.17 26.39 34.88
N ILE A 307 -15.22 25.62 35.21
CA ILE A 307 -15.10 24.26 35.72
C ILE A 307 -15.75 23.28 34.73
N ALA A 308 -14.92 22.43 34.12
CA ALA A 308 -15.39 21.26 33.40
C ALA A 308 -15.85 20.20 34.41
N THR A 309 -17.04 19.65 34.20
CA THR A 309 -17.63 18.63 35.07
C THR A 309 -17.94 17.36 34.28
N GLY A 310 -18.06 16.22 34.97
CA GLY A 310 -18.35 14.93 34.32
C GLY A 310 -17.15 14.31 33.60
N LEU A 311 -15.93 14.70 33.99
CA LEU A 311 -14.70 14.13 33.46
C LEU A 311 -14.35 12.83 34.21
N GLU A 312 -13.65 11.93 33.53
CA GLU A 312 -13.32 10.62 34.08
C GLU A 312 -11.95 10.65 34.77
N GLU A 313 -11.86 10.03 35.94
CA GLU A 313 -10.59 9.92 36.68
C GLU A 313 -9.63 8.92 36.01
N GLY A 314 -8.37 9.30 35.97
CA GLY A 314 -7.29 8.55 35.35
C GLY A 314 -7.13 8.75 33.84
N ILE A 315 -7.83 9.72 33.24
CA ILE A 315 -7.72 10.07 31.81
C ILE A 315 -7.11 11.46 31.65
N GLU A 316 -6.21 11.61 30.69
CA GLU A 316 -5.66 12.91 30.31
C GLU A 316 -6.60 13.69 29.39
N TYR A 317 -6.73 14.98 29.69
CA TYR A 317 -7.47 15.95 28.90
C TYR A 317 -6.54 17.07 28.43
N GLU A 318 -6.94 17.80 27.39
CA GLU A 318 -6.29 19.02 26.92
C GLU A 318 -7.35 20.07 26.54
N ALA A 319 -7.00 21.35 26.66
CA ALA A 319 -7.91 22.48 26.48
C ALA A 319 -7.31 23.59 25.60
N MET A 320 -8.17 24.37 24.96
CA MET A 320 -7.83 25.60 24.24
C MET A 320 -8.93 26.65 24.42
N VAL A 321 -8.60 27.92 24.20
CA VAL A 321 -9.55 29.05 24.31
C VAL A 321 -9.58 29.92 23.05
N SER A 322 -10.71 30.59 22.82
CA SER A 322 -10.87 31.64 21.79
C SER A 322 -11.58 32.84 22.37
N PHE A 323 -11.23 34.05 21.95
CA PHE A 323 -11.79 35.30 22.45
C PHE A 323 -12.63 36.02 21.40
N LEU A 324 -13.68 36.73 21.81
CA LEU A 324 -14.45 37.63 20.95
C LEU A 324 -13.96 39.07 21.17
N ILE A 325 -13.16 39.59 20.24
CA ILE A 325 -12.61 40.95 20.27
C ILE A 325 -13.16 41.70 19.05
N ASN A 326 -13.64 42.94 19.24
CA ASN A 326 -14.22 43.75 18.15
C ASN A 326 -15.30 43.03 17.32
N ASN A 327 -16.16 42.24 18.00
CA ASN A 327 -17.22 41.42 17.41
C ASN A 327 -16.72 40.36 16.40
N ARG A 328 -15.45 39.94 16.50
CA ARG A 328 -14.88 38.82 15.73
C ARG A 328 -14.16 37.86 16.67
N TRP A 329 -14.24 36.57 16.38
CA TRP A 329 -13.51 35.56 17.14
C TRP A 329 -12.03 35.58 16.72
N CYS A 330 -11.14 35.64 17.70
CA CYS A 330 -9.71 35.46 17.51
C CYS A 330 -9.40 34.00 17.16
N CYS A 331 -8.19 33.75 16.66
CA CYS A 331 -7.65 32.41 16.55
C CYS A 331 -7.57 31.69 17.91
N GLU A 332 -7.62 30.37 17.87
CA GLU A 332 -7.50 29.52 19.05
C GLU A 332 -6.11 29.69 19.70
N SER A 333 -6.07 29.63 21.03
CA SER A 333 -4.81 29.56 21.76
C SER A 333 -4.05 28.28 21.40
N ALA A 334 -2.74 28.25 21.69
CA ALA A 334 -2.04 26.98 21.77
C ALA A 334 -2.69 26.05 22.82
N ILE A 335 -2.56 24.74 22.61
CA ILE A 335 -3.19 23.70 23.42
C ILE A 335 -2.52 23.61 24.80
N SER A 336 -3.31 23.43 25.85
CA SER A 336 -2.79 23.23 27.21
C SER A 336 -1.88 22.01 27.30
N LYS A 337 -0.98 22.01 28.30
CA LYS A 337 -0.38 20.74 28.72
C LYS A 337 -1.49 19.76 29.14
N PRO A 338 -1.35 18.46 28.84
CA PRO A 338 -2.27 17.45 29.34
C PRO A 338 -2.42 17.52 30.87
N ALA A 339 -3.64 17.30 31.37
CA ALA A 339 -3.88 17.10 32.80
C ALA A 339 -4.87 15.97 33.04
N CYS A 340 -4.62 15.22 34.12
CA CYS A 340 -5.42 14.08 34.55
C CYS A 340 -6.07 14.38 35.91
N ILE A 341 -7.26 13.85 36.15
CA ILE A 341 -7.88 13.85 37.49
C ILE A 341 -7.49 12.54 38.17
N GLY A 342 -6.72 12.60 39.25
CA GLY A 342 -6.21 11.41 39.95
C GLY A 342 -4.96 10.79 39.31
N GLU A 343 -4.65 9.55 39.66
CA GLU A 343 -3.50 8.81 39.09
C GLU A 343 -3.78 8.41 37.63
N LEU A 344 -2.81 8.67 36.75
CA LEU A 344 -2.89 8.34 35.32
C LEU A 344 -3.03 6.83 35.11
N LYS A 345 -4.10 6.38 34.42
CA LYS A 345 -4.24 4.98 33.99
C LYS A 345 -3.32 4.72 32.81
N LEU A 346 -2.28 3.90 33.01
CA LEU A 346 -1.38 3.48 31.93
C LEU A 346 -2.12 2.61 30.90
N PRO A 347 -1.72 2.64 29.62
CA PRO A 347 -2.23 1.72 28.61
C PRO A 347 -2.05 0.28 29.08
N ALA A 348 -3.16 -0.43 29.29
CA ALA A 348 -3.18 -1.83 29.66
C ALA A 348 -4.04 -2.59 28.64
N PRO A 349 -3.69 -3.86 28.31
CA PRO A 349 -4.58 -4.72 27.53
C PRO A 349 -5.96 -4.75 28.22
N PRO A 350 -7.07 -4.68 27.48
CA PRO A 350 -8.39 -4.78 28.10
C PRO A 350 -8.48 -6.10 28.89
N THR A 351 -9.06 -6.06 30.09
CA THR A 351 -9.45 -7.29 30.78
C THR A 351 -10.29 -8.16 29.87
N GLN A 352 -10.21 -9.49 29.95
CA GLN A 352 -10.94 -10.38 29.05
C GLN A 352 -12.45 -10.02 29.00
N PRO A 353 -13.01 -9.71 27.81
CA PRO A 353 -14.42 -9.37 27.69
C PRO A 353 -15.31 -10.54 28.08
N LYS A 354 -16.48 -10.24 28.65
CA LYS A 354 -17.51 -11.25 28.88
C LYS A 354 -17.96 -11.82 27.53
N GLU A 355 -18.13 -13.13 27.51
CA GLU A 355 -18.64 -13.89 26.37
C GLU A 355 -19.95 -13.30 25.81
N PRO A 356 -20.08 -13.14 24.47
CA PRO A 356 -21.30 -12.65 23.84
C PRO A 356 -22.43 -13.65 24.02
N ARG A 357 -23.66 -13.16 24.19
CA ARG A 357 -24.86 -13.99 24.38
C ARG A 357 -25.68 -14.06 23.10
N LEU A 358 -26.16 -15.27 22.79
CA LEU A 358 -27.04 -15.54 21.66
C LEU A 358 -28.48 -15.73 22.14
N TYR A 359 -29.42 -15.04 21.49
CA TYR A 359 -30.86 -15.17 21.74
C TYR A 359 -31.56 -15.57 20.45
N VAL A 360 -32.41 -16.61 20.50
CA VAL A 360 -33.27 -16.94 19.37
C VAL A 360 -34.49 -16.03 19.44
N MET A 361 -34.69 -15.20 18.42
CA MET A 361 -35.76 -14.19 18.39
C MET A 361 -36.99 -14.71 17.66
N ASP A 362 -36.80 -15.37 16.51
CA ASP A 362 -37.88 -15.97 15.72
C ASP A 362 -37.36 -17.25 15.03
N VAL A 363 -37.93 -18.39 15.43
CA VAL A 363 -37.57 -19.72 14.89
C VAL A 363 -38.09 -19.90 13.47
N GLY A 364 -39.24 -19.30 13.12
CA GLY A 364 -39.84 -19.43 11.79
C GLY A 364 -39.10 -18.63 10.72
N GLN A 365 -38.44 -17.53 11.12
CA GLN A 365 -37.72 -16.64 10.22
C GLN A 365 -36.19 -16.76 10.29
N GLY A 366 -35.66 -17.67 11.12
CA GLY A 366 -34.22 -17.86 11.28
C GLY A 366 -33.51 -16.61 11.82
N VAL A 367 -34.09 -15.96 12.82
CA VAL A 367 -33.54 -14.73 13.42
C VAL A 367 -32.92 -15.00 14.78
N MET A 368 -31.65 -14.63 14.94
CA MET A 368 -30.91 -14.71 16.20
C MET A 368 -30.26 -13.38 16.55
N ARG A 369 -30.34 -12.95 17.81
CA ARG A 369 -29.65 -11.76 18.31
C ARG A 369 -28.34 -12.14 18.98
N VAL A 370 -27.25 -11.47 18.59
CA VAL A 370 -25.97 -11.49 19.32
C VAL A 370 -25.92 -10.25 20.20
N LYS A 371 -25.63 -10.38 21.49
CA LYS A 371 -25.50 -9.26 22.44
C LYS A 371 -24.19 -9.35 23.23
N TRP A 372 -23.47 -8.26 23.35
CA TRP A 372 -22.21 -8.15 24.11
C TRP A 372 -22.25 -6.99 25.11
N GLN A 373 -21.20 -6.85 25.90
CA GLN A 373 -20.99 -5.70 26.80
C GLN A 373 -19.69 -5.01 26.40
N TYR A 374 -19.73 -3.69 26.28
CA TYR A 374 -18.50 -2.90 26.11
C TYR A 374 -17.69 -2.89 27.41
N MET A 375 -16.37 -2.79 27.24
CA MET A 375 -15.43 -2.64 28.34
C MET A 375 -14.90 -1.21 28.35
N SER A 376 -14.61 -0.70 29.54
CA SER A 376 -13.81 0.52 29.67
C SER A 376 -12.34 0.17 29.42
N CYS A 377 -11.76 0.70 28.35
CA CYS A 377 -10.33 0.61 28.06
C CYS A 377 -9.77 1.96 27.59
N VAL A 378 -8.45 2.12 27.72
CA VAL A 378 -7.69 3.28 27.25
C VAL A 378 -6.65 2.74 26.26
N PRO A 379 -6.74 3.09 24.95
CA PRO A 379 -7.69 4.00 24.31
C PRO A 379 -9.13 3.47 24.20
N PRO A 380 -10.14 4.34 23.96
CA PRO A 380 -11.55 3.94 23.91
C PRO A 380 -11.88 3.04 22.72
N ILE A 381 -12.90 2.19 22.89
CA ILE A 381 -13.44 1.33 21.85
C ILE A 381 -14.14 2.18 20.78
N THR A 382 -13.76 2.02 19.52
CA THR A 382 -14.32 2.76 18.37
C THR A 382 -15.40 1.96 17.64
N GLY A 383 -15.42 0.63 17.77
CA GLY A 383 -16.45 -0.23 17.17
C GLY A 383 -16.27 -1.71 17.50
N ALA A 384 -17.24 -2.53 17.12
CA ALA A 384 -17.23 -3.98 17.31
C ALA A 384 -17.40 -4.74 15.99
N LEU A 385 -16.63 -5.82 15.81
CA LEU A 385 -16.78 -6.80 14.75
C LEU A 385 -17.48 -8.04 15.32
N VAL A 386 -18.59 -8.43 14.71
CA VAL A 386 -19.30 -9.66 15.06
C VAL A 386 -19.09 -10.68 13.97
N ARG A 387 -18.37 -11.75 14.30
CA ARG A 387 -18.19 -12.93 13.45
C ARG A 387 -19.16 -14.03 13.89
N PHE A 388 -19.75 -14.71 12.92
CA PHE A 388 -20.75 -15.75 13.14
C PHE A 388 -20.52 -16.92 12.18
N ARG A 389 -20.69 -18.15 12.67
CA ARG A 389 -20.63 -19.34 11.81
C ARG A 389 -21.44 -20.50 12.38
N ALA A 390 -21.75 -21.46 11.53
CA ALA A 390 -22.23 -22.75 11.98
C ALA A 390 -21.12 -23.46 12.78
N VAL A 391 -21.47 -24.12 13.89
CA VAL A 391 -20.53 -24.89 14.70
C VAL A 391 -19.92 -25.99 13.82
N GLY A 392 -18.58 -25.98 13.71
CA GLY A 392 -17.83 -26.89 12.85
C GLY A 392 -17.55 -26.37 11.44
N ALA A 393 -18.17 -25.26 11.01
CA ALA A 393 -17.77 -24.59 9.77
C ALA A 393 -16.38 -23.95 9.95
N ARG A 394 -15.52 -24.06 8.92
CA ARG A 394 -14.19 -23.44 8.95
C ARG A 394 -14.26 -21.93 8.74
N LYS A 395 -15.24 -21.47 7.96
CA LYS A 395 -15.40 -20.09 7.55
C LYS A 395 -16.24 -19.28 8.54
N TRP A 396 -15.70 -18.15 8.99
CA TRP A 396 -16.44 -17.12 9.73
C TRP A 396 -17.05 -16.14 8.74
N LEU A 397 -18.32 -15.79 8.94
CA LEU A 397 -18.99 -14.71 8.23
C LEU A 397 -19.13 -13.51 9.17
N PHE A 398 -19.17 -12.30 8.62
CA PHE A 398 -19.32 -11.08 9.40
C PHE A 398 -20.78 -10.62 9.41
N ALA A 399 -21.26 -10.13 10.55
CA ALA A 399 -22.58 -9.53 10.62
C ALA A 399 -22.52 -8.10 10.07
N HIS A 400 -23.30 -7.81 9.05
CA HIS A 400 -23.46 -6.46 8.55
C HIS A 400 -24.22 -5.59 9.58
N PRO A 401 -23.73 -4.39 9.95
CA PRO A 401 -24.29 -3.59 11.06
C PRO A 401 -25.76 -3.22 10.93
N SER A 402 -26.20 -2.85 9.73
CA SER A 402 -27.57 -2.37 9.45
C SER A 402 -28.54 -3.46 9.01
N SER A 403 -28.08 -4.41 8.18
CA SER A 403 -28.96 -5.43 7.61
C SER A 403 -29.04 -6.71 8.44
N GLY A 404 -28.04 -6.99 9.29
CA GLY A 404 -27.95 -8.26 10.00
C GLY A 404 -27.66 -9.46 9.10
N ALA A 405 -27.35 -9.21 7.82
CA ALA A 405 -26.95 -10.25 6.88
C ALA A 405 -25.55 -10.74 7.22
N LEU A 406 -25.33 -12.04 7.05
CA LEU A 406 -23.99 -12.63 7.13
C LEU A 406 -23.30 -12.40 5.79
N ILE A 407 -22.25 -11.59 5.81
CA ILE A 407 -21.43 -11.28 4.66
C ILE A 407 -20.12 -12.03 4.70
N ASP A 408 -19.74 -12.49 3.52
CA ASP A 408 -18.46 -13.09 3.24
C ASP A 408 -17.53 -12.00 2.73
N VAL A 409 -16.59 -11.56 3.57
CA VAL A 409 -15.72 -10.44 3.25
C VAL A 409 -14.38 -10.99 2.78
N SER A 410 -13.95 -10.58 1.58
CA SER A 410 -12.63 -10.90 1.02
C SER A 410 -11.51 -10.43 1.96
N PRO A 411 -10.35 -11.11 2.04
CA PRO A 411 -9.19 -10.66 2.83
C PRO A 411 -8.72 -9.22 2.52
N GLU A 412 -9.09 -8.69 1.36
CA GLU A 412 -8.72 -7.35 0.87
C GLU A 412 -9.73 -6.26 1.30
N GLN A 413 -10.90 -6.63 1.81
CA GLN A 413 -11.95 -5.71 2.24
C GLN A 413 -12.06 -5.70 3.77
N GLU A 414 -12.02 -4.51 4.37
CA GLU A 414 -12.18 -4.38 5.82
C GLU A 414 -13.70 -4.51 6.17
N PRO A 415 -14.09 -5.45 7.03
CA PRO A 415 -15.50 -5.63 7.40
C PRO A 415 -16.04 -4.40 8.14
N GLU A 416 -17.27 -4.00 7.81
CA GLU A 416 -17.91 -2.83 8.41
C GLU A 416 -18.13 -3.03 9.92
N LEU A 417 -17.72 -2.04 10.72
CA LEU A 417 -17.82 -2.10 12.17
C LEU A 417 -19.25 -1.80 12.64
N ILE A 418 -19.71 -2.54 13.64
CA ILE A 418 -20.88 -2.16 14.42
C ILE A 418 -20.47 -0.96 15.28
N PRO A 419 -21.10 0.22 15.11
CA PRO A 419 -20.64 1.45 15.73
C PRO A 419 -20.86 1.44 17.25
N PHE A 420 -19.89 1.93 18.01
CA PHE A 420 -20.11 2.22 19.43
C PHE A 420 -21.19 3.32 19.59
N PRO A 421 -22.16 3.21 20.52
CA PRO A 421 -22.26 2.27 21.63
C PRO A 421 -23.21 1.07 21.39
N GLN A 422 -23.48 0.67 20.13
CA GLN A 422 -24.39 -0.44 19.83
C GLN A 422 -23.85 -1.76 20.38
N SER A 423 -24.60 -2.45 21.24
CA SER A 423 -24.16 -3.65 21.96
C SER A 423 -24.82 -4.95 21.51
N ASP A 424 -25.61 -4.91 20.43
CA ASP A 424 -26.27 -6.07 19.86
C ASP A 424 -26.50 -5.96 18.35
N VAL A 425 -26.72 -7.10 17.70
CA VAL A 425 -27.08 -7.21 16.29
C VAL A 425 -28.02 -8.40 16.06
N ASP A 426 -29.07 -8.19 15.26
CA ASP A 426 -30.01 -9.23 14.83
C ASP A 426 -29.53 -9.86 13.53
N LEU A 427 -29.11 -11.12 13.60
CA LEU A 427 -28.76 -11.93 12.45
C LEU A 427 -30.02 -12.50 11.82
N ARG A 428 -30.13 -12.41 10.49
CA ARG A 428 -31.32 -12.82 9.74
C ARG A 428 -31.00 -13.89 8.69
N ASN A 429 -32.02 -14.61 8.24
CA ASN A 429 -31.93 -15.65 7.22
C ASN A 429 -31.02 -16.82 7.61
N LEU A 430 -30.96 -17.17 8.90
CA LEU A 430 -30.15 -18.29 9.35
C LEU A 430 -30.83 -19.62 9.00
N PRO A 431 -30.10 -20.59 8.44
CA PRO A 431 -30.66 -21.90 8.15
C PRO A 431 -31.11 -22.60 9.44
N LEU A 432 -32.33 -23.14 9.39
CA LEU A 432 -32.96 -23.82 10.51
C LEU A 432 -32.26 -25.15 10.81
N GLY A 433 -32.22 -25.54 12.09
CA GLY A 433 -31.64 -26.81 12.54
C GLY A 433 -30.11 -26.84 12.61
N ILE A 434 -29.44 -25.72 12.35
CA ILE A 434 -27.97 -25.59 12.43
C ILE A 434 -27.57 -24.97 13.77
N ARG A 435 -26.50 -25.47 14.39
CA ARG A 435 -25.89 -24.87 15.59
C ARG A 435 -24.97 -23.75 15.15
N PHE A 436 -24.98 -22.63 15.86
CA PHE A 436 -24.12 -21.49 15.55
C PHE A 436 -23.28 -21.08 16.76
N GLU A 437 -22.14 -20.46 16.46
CA GLU A 437 -21.28 -19.78 17.41
C GLU A 437 -20.93 -18.37 16.91
N ALA A 438 -20.68 -17.47 17.86
CA ALA A 438 -20.37 -16.08 17.60
C ALA A 438 -19.11 -15.64 18.35
N CYS A 439 -18.36 -14.73 17.74
CA CYS A 439 -17.18 -14.08 18.31
C CYS A 439 -17.33 -12.57 18.13
N VAL A 440 -17.01 -11.79 19.17
CA VAL A 440 -17.00 -10.33 19.10
C VAL A 440 -15.57 -9.82 19.32
N ALA A 441 -15.12 -8.95 18.43
CA ALA A 441 -13.81 -8.30 18.52
C ALA A 441 -14.00 -6.78 18.59
N PHE A 442 -13.22 -6.10 19.44
CA PHE A 442 -13.31 -4.65 19.62
C PHE A 442 -12.12 -3.95 18.99
N ARG A 443 -12.37 -2.81 18.33
CA ARG A 443 -11.33 -1.91 17.80
C ARG A 443 -11.04 -0.79 18.80
N ILE A 444 -9.77 -0.52 19.07
CA ILE A 444 -9.30 0.60 19.90
C ILE A 444 -8.31 1.46 19.10
N GLN A 445 -8.28 2.78 19.34
CA GLN A 445 -7.42 3.71 18.58
C GLN A 445 -6.18 4.09 19.40
N LEU A 446 -5.03 3.45 19.17
CA LEU A 446 -3.78 3.78 19.88
C LEU A 446 -3.20 5.12 19.43
N LEU A 447 -2.75 5.92 20.40
CA LEU A 447 -2.01 7.15 20.17
C LEU A 447 -0.52 6.85 19.96
N GLU A 448 -0.01 7.37 18.85
CA GLU A 448 1.38 7.42 18.36
C GLU A 448 1.93 6.27 17.50
N ARG A 449 2.10 6.64 16.22
CA ARG A 449 3.26 6.36 15.36
C ARG A 449 3.78 4.92 15.34
N ARG A 450 2.98 4.02 14.75
CA ARG A 450 3.35 2.95 13.81
C ARG A 450 2.08 2.15 13.52
N HIS A 451 1.91 1.68 12.29
CA HIS A 451 0.82 0.80 11.90
C HIS A 451 0.87 -0.50 12.72
N SER A 452 0.06 -0.59 13.76
CA SER A 452 -0.37 -1.87 14.34
C SER A 452 -1.65 -1.65 15.16
N ASP A 453 -2.80 -2.01 14.57
CA ASP A 453 -4.09 -2.08 15.25
C ASP A 453 -4.10 -3.27 16.21
N PHE A 454 -4.34 -3.03 17.51
CA PHE A 454 -4.51 -4.12 18.48
C PHE A 454 -5.98 -4.55 18.54
N VAL A 455 -6.28 -5.80 18.18
CA VAL A 455 -7.63 -6.38 18.29
C VAL A 455 -7.73 -7.19 19.57
N ALA A 456 -8.53 -6.74 20.54
CA ALA A 456 -8.90 -7.56 21.69
C ALA A 456 -10.06 -8.49 21.33
N MET A 457 -9.84 -9.82 21.36
CA MET A 457 -10.86 -10.83 21.04
C MET A 457 -11.59 -11.32 22.30
N ALA A 458 -12.94 -11.29 22.28
CA ALA A 458 -13.78 -11.97 23.27
C ALA A 458 -14.07 -13.41 22.82
N GLY A 459 -13.99 -14.37 23.74
CA GLY A 459 -14.17 -15.82 23.47
C GLY A 459 -15.52 -16.21 22.85
N ALA A 460 -15.56 -17.41 22.26
CA ALA A 460 -16.72 -17.98 21.58
C ALA A 460 -17.70 -18.66 22.55
N THR A 461 -18.99 -18.31 22.47
CA THR A 461 -20.06 -18.94 23.26
C THR A 461 -20.78 -20.00 22.42
N VAL A 462 -20.79 -21.26 22.88
CA VAL A 462 -21.55 -22.36 22.25
C VAL A 462 -22.83 -22.62 23.05
N LEU A 463 -24.01 -22.35 22.47
CA LEU A 463 -25.30 -22.64 23.13
C LEU A 463 -26.02 -23.80 22.41
N ARG A 464 -26.39 -24.83 23.18
CA ARG A 464 -27.07 -26.04 22.68
C ARG A 464 -28.59 -25.81 22.62
N ALA A 465 -29.13 -25.64 21.41
CA ALA A 465 -30.54 -25.91 21.13
C ALA A 465 -30.61 -27.11 20.16
N LEU A 466 -31.30 -28.17 20.57
CA LEU A 466 -31.54 -29.37 19.75
C LEU A 466 -32.88 -29.20 19.03
N LEU A 467 -32.86 -29.25 17.69
CA LEU A 467 -34.02 -29.55 16.86
C LEU A 467 -33.69 -30.83 16.04
N PRO A 468 -34.68 -31.67 15.69
CA PRO A 468 -34.47 -33.09 15.41
C PRO A 468 -33.68 -33.32 14.11
N MET A 469 -32.69 -34.22 14.19
CA MET A 469 -31.79 -34.61 13.09
C MET A 469 -32.46 -35.53 12.07
N TRP A 470 -32.27 -35.23 10.78
CA TRP A 470 -32.12 -36.24 9.73
C TRP A 470 -30.75 -36.04 9.07
N ALA A 471 -29.95 -37.12 9.02
CA ALA A 471 -28.58 -37.12 8.53
C ALA A 471 -28.54 -37.20 7.00
N MET A 472 -27.76 -36.33 6.36
CA MET A 472 -27.30 -36.52 4.97
C MET A 472 -25.78 -36.57 4.96
N ALA A 473 -25.24 -37.74 4.60
CA ALA A 473 -23.83 -37.92 4.30
C ALA A 473 -23.51 -37.21 2.97
N GLN A 474 -22.60 -36.22 2.98
CA GLN A 474 -22.03 -35.68 1.75
C GLN A 474 -20.97 -36.66 1.22
N THR A 475 -21.16 -37.11 -0.02
CA THR A 475 -20.19 -37.88 -0.78
C THR A 475 -19.02 -36.97 -1.18
N VAL A 476 -17.87 -37.13 -0.54
CA VAL A 476 -16.61 -36.47 -0.95
C VAL A 476 -16.19 -37.06 -2.29
N GLN A 477 -16.16 -36.25 -3.35
CA GLN A 477 -15.55 -36.69 -4.61
C GLN A 477 -14.04 -36.90 -4.40
N PRO A 478 -13.46 -37.99 -4.93
CA PRO A 478 -12.03 -38.23 -4.81
C PRO A 478 -11.25 -37.10 -5.48
N ALA A 479 -10.21 -36.61 -4.80
CA ALA A 479 -9.31 -35.60 -5.37
C ALA A 479 -8.62 -36.19 -6.62
N LYS A 480 -8.42 -35.35 -7.64
CA LYS A 480 -7.74 -35.77 -8.87
C LYS A 480 -6.25 -36.06 -8.56
N PRO A 481 -5.63 -37.05 -9.22
CA PRO A 481 -4.20 -37.32 -9.04
C PRO A 481 -3.32 -36.13 -9.42
N VAL A 482 -2.15 -36.02 -8.81
CA VAL A 482 -1.10 -35.06 -9.17
C VAL A 482 0.10 -35.84 -9.70
N VAL A 483 0.53 -35.50 -10.92
CA VAL A 483 1.76 -36.03 -11.52
C VAL A 483 2.92 -35.12 -11.14
N LEU A 484 3.91 -35.69 -10.45
CA LEU A 484 5.09 -35.01 -9.94
C LEU A 484 6.33 -35.39 -10.76
N ALA A 485 6.77 -34.49 -11.63
CA ALA A 485 8.00 -34.61 -12.39
C ALA A 485 9.17 -34.13 -11.52
N PHE A 486 9.92 -35.04 -10.90
CA PHE A 486 11.00 -34.68 -9.97
C PHE A 486 12.39 -34.84 -10.60
N LEU A 487 13.24 -33.80 -10.51
CA LEU A 487 14.65 -33.86 -10.90
C LEU A 487 15.55 -33.32 -9.78
N GLY A 488 16.50 -34.14 -9.34
CA GLY A 488 17.50 -33.77 -8.33
C GLY A 488 18.91 -33.77 -8.91
N ARG A 489 19.92 -33.75 -8.02
CA ARG A 489 21.32 -33.90 -8.41
C ARG A 489 21.59 -35.32 -8.91
N SER A 490 22.55 -35.45 -9.83
CA SER A 490 22.95 -36.73 -10.43
C SER A 490 23.81 -37.61 -9.51
N ASP A 491 24.42 -37.02 -8.47
CA ASP A 491 25.37 -37.65 -7.55
C ASP A 491 24.74 -38.16 -6.25
N THR A 492 23.41 -38.12 -6.12
CA THR A 492 22.69 -38.60 -4.92
C THR A 492 21.28 -39.10 -5.27
N THR A 493 20.59 -39.71 -4.30
CA THR A 493 19.22 -40.20 -4.44
C THR A 493 18.25 -39.38 -3.57
N TYR A 494 16.98 -39.40 -3.97
CA TYR A 494 15.89 -38.61 -3.37
C TYR A 494 14.68 -39.48 -2.99
N SER A 495 14.91 -40.77 -2.76
CA SER A 495 13.86 -41.73 -2.41
C SER A 495 13.16 -41.33 -1.11
N GLY A 496 13.90 -40.89 -0.09
CA GLY A 496 13.34 -40.50 1.20
C GLY A 496 12.35 -39.33 1.10
N ILE A 497 12.69 -38.27 0.36
CA ILE A 497 11.78 -37.13 0.21
C ILE A 497 10.57 -37.47 -0.68
N LEU A 498 10.75 -38.24 -1.75
CA LEU A 498 9.65 -38.67 -2.61
C LEU A 498 8.67 -39.58 -1.87
N ASP A 499 9.17 -40.48 -1.04
CA ASP A 499 8.33 -41.36 -0.21
C ASP A 499 7.58 -40.56 0.87
N ALA A 500 8.23 -39.58 1.51
CA ALA A 500 7.58 -38.67 2.46
C ALA A 500 6.45 -37.88 1.79
N VAL A 501 6.66 -37.33 0.58
CA VAL A 501 5.64 -36.61 -0.20
C VAL A 501 4.46 -37.52 -0.54
N LYS A 502 4.71 -38.75 -1.01
CA LYS A 502 3.64 -39.73 -1.32
C LYS A 502 2.84 -40.12 -0.07
N GLN A 503 3.54 -40.38 1.04
CA GLN A 503 2.90 -40.76 2.30
C GLN A 503 2.03 -39.62 2.83
N GLN A 504 2.54 -38.39 2.83
CA GLN A 504 1.82 -37.21 3.30
C GLN A 504 0.67 -36.84 2.37
N GLY A 505 0.83 -37.01 1.05
CA GLY A 505 -0.24 -36.88 0.07
C GLY A 505 -1.37 -37.85 0.36
N SER A 506 -1.04 -39.13 0.58
CA SER A 506 -2.02 -40.17 0.91
C SER A 506 -2.80 -39.84 2.19
N ARG A 507 -2.14 -39.31 3.23
CA ARG A 507 -2.81 -38.85 4.47
C ARG A 507 -3.79 -37.70 4.23
N LYS A 508 -3.56 -36.88 3.21
CA LYS A 508 -4.42 -35.75 2.81
C LYS A 508 -5.43 -36.11 1.71
N GLY A 509 -5.51 -37.38 1.31
CA GLY A 509 -6.38 -37.82 0.22
C GLY A 509 -5.92 -37.36 -1.17
N LEU A 510 -4.64 -37.01 -1.32
CA LEU A 510 -4.00 -36.69 -2.60
C LEU A 510 -3.23 -37.89 -3.13
N GLU A 511 -3.56 -38.33 -4.34
CA GLU A 511 -2.78 -39.34 -5.05
C GLU A 511 -1.60 -38.68 -5.78
N ILE A 512 -0.37 -39.03 -5.39
CA ILE A 512 0.86 -38.47 -5.96
C ILE A 512 1.50 -39.54 -6.86
N LEU A 513 1.57 -39.26 -8.16
CA LEU A 513 2.15 -40.14 -9.16
C LEU A 513 3.51 -39.59 -9.60
N VAL A 514 4.54 -40.44 -9.64
CA VAL A 514 5.89 -40.08 -10.08
C VAL A 514 6.26 -40.97 -11.27
N PRO A 515 6.80 -40.43 -12.38
CA PRO A 515 7.24 -41.23 -13.51
C PRO A 515 8.25 -42.30 -13.07
N PRO A 516 8.09 -43.57 -13.52
CA PRO A 516 9.04 -44.62 -13.19
C PRO A 516 10.35 -44.42 -13.97
N GLY A 517 11.48 -44.49 -13.29
CA GLY A 517 12.81 -44.41 -13.91
C GLY A 517 13.78 -43.53 -13.12
N SER A 518 15.01 -43.44 -13.62
CA SER A 518 16.03 -42.50 -13.16
C SER A 518 16.38 -41.59 -14.32
N PHE A 519 16.14 -40.29 -14.15
CA PHE A 519 16.27 -39.30 -15.20
C PHE A 519 17.34 -38.28 -14.80
N GLN A 520 18.14 -37.84 -15.77
CA GLN A 520 19.15 -36.79 -15.59
C GLN A 520 18.64 -35.44 -16.11
N THR A 521 17.61 -35.44 -16.96
CA THR A 521 16.98 -34.24 -17.49
C THR A 521 15.45 -34.38 -17.57
N PHE A 522 14.73 -33.25 -17.60
CA PHE A 522 13.29 -33.26 -17.86
C PHE A 522 12.93 -33.74 -19.28
N ALA A 523 13.84 -33.57 -20.25
CA ALA A 523 13.65 -34.06 -21.61
C ALA A 523 13.61 -35.60 -21.66
N GLU A 524 14.47 -36.29 -20.91
CA GLU A 524 14.43 -37.75 -20.77
C GLU A 524 13.13 -38.25 -20.11
N MET A 525 12.50 -37.40 -19.28
CA MET A 525 11.26 -37.73 -18.57
C MET A 525 10.00 -37.48 -19.40
N GLU A 526 10.10 -36.84 -20.56
CA GLU A 526 8.94 -36.39 -21.34
C GLU A 526 8.03 -37.53 -21.78
N GLN A 527 8.58 -38.59 -22.39
CA GLN A 527 7.78 -39.73 -22.82
C GLN A 527 7.08 -40.43 -21.63
N PRO A 528 7.78 -40.81 -20.54
CA PRO A 528 7.12 -41.35 -19.34
C PRO A 528 6.05 -40.43 -18.73
N LEU A 529 6.27 -39.12 -18.74
CA LEU A 529 5.28 -38.14 -18.27
C LEU A 529 4.03 -38.15 -19.15
N GLU A 530 4.18 -38.19 -20.47
CA GLU A 530 3.04 -38.21 -21.40
C GLU A 530 2.23 -39.50 -21.27
N GLU A 531 2.89 -40.65 -21.13
CA GLU A 531 2.23 -41.92 -20.87
C GLU A 531 1.45 -41.88 -19.54
N LEU A 532 2.03 -41.31 -18.48
CA LEU A 532 1.39 -41.19 -17.16
C LEU A 532 0.22 -40.21 -17.15
N LEU A 533 0.35 -39.05 -17.81
CA LEU A 533 -0.73 -38.07 -17.96
C LEU A 533 -1.88 -38.61 -18.83
N LYS A 534 -1.55 -39.38 -19.88
CA LYS A 534 -2.55 -40.06 -20.72
C LYS A 534 -3.32 -41.13 -19.95
N ALA A 535 -2.65 -41.84 -19.04
CA ALA A 535 -3.29 -42.81 -18.16
C ALA A 535 -4.17 -42.15 -17.07
N ASN A 536 -3.91 -40.88 -16.71
CA ASN A 536 -4.58 -40.16 -15.64
C ASN A 536 -5.17 -38.82 -16.13
N PRO A 537 -6.18 -38.84 -17.02
CA PRO A 537 -6.70 -37.63 -17.63
C PRO A 537 -7.25 -36.65 -16.58
N GLY A 538 -6.80 -35.39 -16.67
CA GLY A 538 -7.23 -34.32 -15.76
C GLY A 538 -6.40 -34.18 -14.49
N SER A 539 -5.31 -34.96 -14.33
CA SER A 539 -4.30 -34.73 -13.30
C SER A 539 -3.57 -33.39 -13.51
N SER A 540 -3.18 -32.74 -12.42
CA SER A 540 -2.26 -31.59 -12.48
C SER A 540 -0.82 -32.08 -12.69
N LEU A 541 0.00 -31.29 -13.39
CA LEU A 541 1.43 -31.57 -13.58
C LEU A 541 2.26 -30.60 -12.75
N VAL A 542 3.17 -31.13 -11.93
CA VAL A 542 4.07 -30.30 -11.12
C VAL A 542 5.52 -30.67 -11.40
N TYR A 543 6.30 -29.68 -11.82
CA TYR A 543 7.74 -29.81 -11.98
C TYR A 543 8.40 -29.50 -10.64
N MET A 544 9.04 -30.49 -10.05
CA MET A 544 9.72 -30.38 -8.77
C MET A 544 11.20 -30.60 -8.95
N SER A 545 12.02 -29.82 -8.26
CA SER A 545 13.46 -29.95 -8.35
C SER A 545 14.17 -29.64 -7.05
N HIS A 546 15.41 -30.11 -6.95
CA HIS A 546 16.31 -29.79 -5.85
C HIS A 546 17.56 -29.04 -6.32
N GLY A 547 17.88 -27.93 -5.67
CA GLY A 547 19.07 -27.14 -5.95
C GLY A 547 18.97 -26.32 -7.24
N MET A 548 19.97 -25.46 -7.43
CA MET A 548 20.10 -24.61 -8.62
C MET A 548 21.32 -24.99 -9.49
N GLY A 549 22.33 -25.66 -8.92
CA GLY A 549 23.61 -26.02 -9.56
C GLY A 549 23.68 -27.41 -10.23
N SER A 550 24.62 -27.57 -11.19
CA SER A 550 24.83 -28.69 -12.14
C SER A 550 23.68 -28.90 -13.13
N ALA A 551 23.85 -28.44 -14.38
CA ALA A 551 22.85 -28.52 -15.46
C ALA A 551 21.42 -28.05 -15.08
N GLY A 552 21.29 -27.24 -14.03
CA GLY A 552 20.10 -26.47 -13.69
C GLY A 552 18.88 -27.32 -13.34
N ALA A 553 18.84 -28.13 -12.28
CA ALA A 553 17.60 -28.82 -11.92
C ALA A 553 16.45 -27.82 -11.63
N GLY A 554 16.71 -26.78 -10.81
CA GLY A 554 15.78 -25.67 -10.57
C GLY A 554 15.49 -24.79 -11.79
N THR A 555 16.55 -24.37 -12.49
CA THR A 555 16.45 -23.58 -13.75
C THR A 555 15.72 -24.34 -14.85
N ALA A 556 16.01 -25.63 -15.03
CA ALA A 556 15.38 -26.49 -16.03
C ALA A 556 13.93 -26.77 -15.66
N ALA A 557 13.59 -26.98 -14.38
CA ALA A 557 12.20 -27.09 -13.95
C ALA A 557 11.42 -25.82 -14.36
N GLN A 558 11.97 -24.64 -14.09
CA GLN A 558 11.36 -23.37 -14.45
C GLN A 558 11.20 -23.20 -15.97
N ASN A 559 12.27 -23.44 -16.73
CA ASN A 559 12.28 -23.30 -18.18
C ASN A 559 11.37 -24.32 -18.88
N TYR A 560 11.41 -25.59 -18.46
CA TYR A 560 10.62 -26.67 -19.04
C TYR A 560 9.14 -26.50 -18.72
N ALA A 561 8.80 -26.08 -17.50
CA ALA A 561 7.43 -25.74 -17.14
C ALA A 561 6.94 -24.54 -17.97
N ALA A 562 7.78 -23.51 -18.15
CA ALA A 562 7.43 -22.33 -18.94
C ALA A 562 7.26 -22.62 -20.45
N SER A 563 7.99 -23.57 -21.02
CA SER A 563 7.81 -23.98 -22.42
C SER A 563 6.57 -24.87 -22.62
N ASN A 564 6.09 -25.53 -21.58
CA ASN A 564 4.97 -26.48 -21.62
C ASN A 564 3.62 -25.90 -21.11
N ARG A 565 3.45 -24.57 -21.14
CA ARG A 565 2.26 -23.85 -20.62
C ARG A 565 0.91 -24.32 -21.19
N SER A 566 0.90 -25.01 -22.34
CA SER A 566 -0.31 -25.55 -22.96
C SER A 566 -0.89 -26.77 -22.23
N LYS A 567 -0.12 -27.43 -21.34
CA LYS A 567 -0.59 -28.56 -20.52
C LYS A 567 -1.35 -28.00 -19.29
N ALA A 568 -2.59 -28.47 -19.07
CA ALA A 568 -3.49 -27.93 -18.04
C ALA A 568 -2.93 -28.06 -16.61
N LYS A 569 -3.10 -27.01 -15.79
CA LYS A 569 -2.67 -26.89 -14.38
C LYS A 569 -1.21 -27.30 -14.12
N THR A 570 -0.27 -26.56 -14.73
CA THR A 570 1.17 -26.71 -14.47
C THR A 570 1.63 -25.82 -13.31
N ALA A 571 2.42 -26.36 -12.37
CA ALA A 571 3.06 -25.61 -11.29
C ALA A 571 4.54 -26.02 -11.10
N VAL A 572 5.30 -25.25 -10.32
CA VAL A 572 6.71 -25.51 -10.04
C VAL A 572 6.97 -25.57 -8.53
N VAL A 573 7.78 -26.53 -8.10
CA VAL A 573 8.27 -26.66 -6.72
C VAL A 573 9.81 -26.70 -6.73
N LEU A 574 10.44 -25.82 -5.98
CA LEU A 574 11.90 -25.67 -5.90
C LEU A 574 12.31 -25.94 -4.45
N ILE A 575 12.94 -27.09 -4.17
CA ILE A 575 13.52 -27.36 -2.85
C ILE A 575 14.99 -26.95 -2.87
N ALA A 576 15.43 -26.23 -1.83
CA ALA A 576 16.72 -25.55 -1.81
C ALA A 576 16.94 -24.80 -3.13
N GLY A 577 15.94 -24.01 -3.53
CA GLY A 577 15.91 -23.35 -4.83
C GLY A 577 14.96 -22.16 -4.83
N PHE A 578 15.07 -21.34 -5.87
CA PHE A 578 14.37 -20.06 -5.97
C PHE A 578 14.09 -19.71 -7.43
N LEU A 579 13.10 -18.82 -7.65
CA LEU A 579 12.87 -18.28 -8.99
C LEU A 579 14.10 -17.51 -9.48
N GLU A 580 14.54 -17.82 -10.69
CA GLU A 580 15.70 -17.16 -11.29
C GLU A 580 15.45 -15.66 -11.48
N ARG A 581 16.50 -14.85 -11.28
CA ARG A 581 16.43 -13.40 -11.48
C ARG A 581 16.09 -13.00 -12.91
N ASN A 582 16.35 -13.86 -13.89
CA ASN A 582 15.95 -13.66 -15.28
C ASN A 582 14.43 -13.57 -15.47
N TRP A 583 13.65 -14.10 -14.54
CA TRP A 583 12.21 -13.91 -14.52
C TRP A 583 11.78 -12.56 -13.93
N ARG A 584 12.71 -11.66 -13.55
CA ARG A 584 12.42 -10.32 -13.02
C ARG A 584 12.76 -9.25 -14.07
N PRO A 585 11.75 -8.65 -14.73
CA PRO A 585 11.96 -7.75 -15.87
C PRO A 585 12.74 -6.49 -15.50
N SER A 586 12.57 -5.98 -14.29
CA SER A 586 13.31 -4.82 -13.79
C SER A 586 14.81 -5.08 -13.71
N ILE A 587 15.21 -6.27 -13.25
CA ILE A 587 16.63 -6.67 -13.22
C ILE A 587 17.16 -6.83 -14.65
N ALA A 588 16.41 -7.50 -15.54
CA ALA A 588 16.81 -7.67 -16.93
C ALA A 588 16.88 -6.34 -17.71
N ALA A 589 15.97 -5.41 -17.45
CA ALA A 589 15.98 -4.07 -18.02
C ALA A 589 17.15 -3.25 -17.50
N CYS A 590 17.42 -3.33 -16.19
CA CYS A 590 18.57 -2.68 -15.58
C CYS A 590 19.88 -3.24 -16.13
N ALA A 591 20.05 -4.55 -16.16
CA ALA A 591 21.18 -5.23 -16.78
C ALA A 591 21.56 -4.69 -18.18
N LYS A 592 20.56 -4.38 -19.02
CA LYS A 592 20.79 -3.79 -20.35
C LYS A 592 21.36 -2.38 -20.30
N THR A 593 21.03 -1.57 -19.29
CA THR A 593 21.64 -0.24 -19.13
C THR A 593 23.13 -0.37 -18.83
N TRP A 594 23.51 -1.38 -18.05
CA TRP A 594 24.89 -1.73 -17.66
C TRP A 594 25.74 -2.35 -18.78
N GLU A 595 25.15 -2.73 -19.91
CA GLU A 595 25.91 -3.09 -21.11
C GLU A 595 26.60 -1.88 -21.75
N LYS A 596 26.14 -0.65 -21.49
CA LYS A 596 26.76 0.56 -22.00
C LYS A 596 28.06 0.85 -21.27
N GLN A 597 29.15 0.85 -22.03
CA GLN A 597 30.50 1.06 -21.52
C GLN A 597 30.97 2.51 -21.66
N PRO A 598 31.89 2.99 -20.80
CA PRO A 598 32.47 4.32 -20.92
C PRO A 598 33.27 4.46 -22.23
N SER A 599 33.07 5.57 -22.94
CA SER A 599 33.82 5.88 -24.18
C SER A 599 35.11 6.65 -23.89
N LEU A 600 36.25 6.31 -24.50
CA LEU A 600 37.52 7.02 -24.25
C LEU A 600 37.56 8.50 -24.72
N ARG A 601 36.50 8.97 -25.40
CA ARG A 601 36.41 10.32 -25.97
C ARG A 601 35.33 11.11 -25.25
N CYS A 602 35.69 12.28 -24.69
CA CYS A 602 34.70 13.22 -24.16
C CYS A 602 34.29 14.22 -25.25
N PRO A 603 33.07 14.78 -25.19
CA PRO A 603 32.70 15.94 -25.98
C PRO A 603 33.72 17.08 -25.77
N GLY A 604 34.38 17.51 -26.84
CA GLY A 604 35.34 18.62 -26.82
C GLY A 604 36.74 18.32 -26.25
N LYS A 605 37.09 17.05 -25.94
CA LYS A 605 38.46 16.68 -25.54
C LYS A 605 38.95 15.43 -26.30
N PRO A 606 40.19 15.43 -26.81
CA PRO A 606 40.70 14.34 -27.66
C PRO A 606 40.84 13.00 -26.92
N LEU A 607 41.10 13.00 -25.62
CA LEU A 607 41.21 11.81 -24.76
C LEU A 607 40.76 12.14 -23.33
N CYS A 608 40.03 11.21 -22.71
CA CYS A 608 39.68 11.25 -21.29
C CYS A 608 40.27 10.02 -20.58
N PRO A 609 41.27 10.19 -19.69
CA PRO A 609 41.76 9.09 -18.87
C PRO A 609 40.60 8.52 -18.04
N GLY A 610 40.24 7.25 -18.25
CA GLY A 610 39.14 6.57 -17.53
C GLY A 610 37.82 6.43 -18.29
N GLY A 611 37.67 7.07 -19.46
CA GLY A 611 36.44 7.03 -20.25
C GLY A 611 35.32 7.96 -19.77
N TYR A 612 34.33 8.20 -20.64
CA TYR A 612 33.18 9.07 -20.45
C TYR A 612 31.90 8.25 -20.54
N LEU A 613 31.08 8.33 -19.49
CA LEU A 613 29.73 7.77 -19.45
C LEU A 613 28.75 8.93 -19.17
N PRO A 614 27.77 9.21 -20.05
CA PRO A 614 26.79 10.25 -19.80
C PRO A 614 25.96 10.01 -18.52
N ASP A 615 25.50 11.09 -17.90
CA ASP A 615 24.65 11.06 -16.71
C ASP A 615 23.39 10.21 -16.91
N GLY A 616 23.05 9.40 -15.91
CA GLY A 616 21.85 8.58 -15.90
C GLY A 616 21.87 7.41 -16.90
N VAL A 617 23.01 7.14 -17.54
CA VAL A 617 23.14 6.01 -18.48
C VAL A 617 22.94 4.66 -17.80
N HIS A 618 23.28 4.57 -16.51
CA HIS A 618 23.10 3.40 -15.66
C HIS A 618 21.96 3.60 -14.64
N ASN A 619 21.20 4.70 -14.73
CA ASN A 619 20.05 4.94 -13.86
C ASN A 619 18.95 3.92 -14.16
N CYS A 620 18.78 2.98 -13.24
CA CYS A 620 17.70 2.02 -13.24
C CYS A 620 16.63 2.49 -12.27
N THR A 621 15.46 2.84 -12.81
CA THR A 621 14.27 3.10 -11.99
C THR A 621 13.28 1.96 -12.20
N GLY A 622 13.07 1.15 -11.17
CA GLY A 622 12.07 0.09 -11.15
C GLY A 622 11.03 0.28 -10.04
N PRO A 623 10.04 -0.62 -9.95
CA PRO A 623 9.10 -0.64 -8.83
C PRO A 623 9.84 -0.97 -7.53
N ALA A 624 9.52 -0.28 -6.43
CA ALA A 624 10.19 -0.44 -5.13
C ALA A 624 10.38 -1.91 -4.67
N VAL A 625 9.46 -2.79 -5.05
CA VAL A 625 9.59 -4.24 -4.95
C VAL A 625 9.55 -4.86 -6.36
N PRO A 626 10.64 -5.45 -6.87
CA PRO A 626 10.65 -6.07 -8.18
C PRO A 626 9.92 -7.42 -8.17
N ALA A 627 8.79 -7.51 -8.85
CA ALA A 627 8.02 -8.75 -9.00
C ALA A 627 8.49 -9.58 -10.22
N PRO A 628 8.43 -10.92 -10.16
CA PRO A 628 8.70 -11.78 -11.31
C PRO A 628 7.56 -11.77 -12.35
N GLU A 629 7.90 -11.97 -13.62
CA GLU A 629 6.99 -12.23 -14.75
C GLU A 629 6.66 -13.72 -14.93
N TYR A 630 7.10 -14.57 -14.01
CA TYR A 630 6.89 -16.01 -14.11
C TYR A 630 5.41 -16.36 -13.90
N ALA A 631 4.72 -16.75 -14.97
CA ALA A 631 3.27 -16.91 -14.93
C ALA A 631 2.77 -18.15 -14.13
N LEU A 632 3.62 -19.14 -13.92
CA LEU A 632 3.20 -20.40 -13.30
C LEU A 632 3.28 -20.31 -11.77
N PRO A 633 2.29 -20.85 -11.04
CA PRO A 633 2.38 -20.97 -9.59
C PRO A 633 3.70 -21.64 -9.21
N THR A 634 4.40 -21.06 -8.23
CA THR A 634 5.70 -21.58 -7.79
C THR A 634 5.77 -21.66 -6.27
N LEU A 635 6.33 -22.73 -5.75
CA LEU A 635 6.69 -22.89 -4.35
C LEU A 635 8.21 -23.02 -4.23
N SER A 636 8.85 -22.09 -3.55
CA SER A 636 10.27 -22.18 -3.16
C SER A 636 10.37 -22.61 -1.71
N ILE A 637 11.18 -23.61 -1.39
CA ILE A 637 11.37 -24.14 -0.04
C ILE A 637 12.86 -24.15 0.24
N GLY A 638 13.29 -23.75 1.45
CA GLY A 638 14.65 -24.02 1.90
C GLY A 638 14.76 -24.13 3.40
N GLY A 639 15.98 -24.43 3.84
CA GLY A 639 16.28 -24.64 5.25
C GLY A 639 16.78 -23.38 5.92
N GLU A 640 16.41 -23.18 7.19
CA GLU A 640 17.01 -22.14 8.04
C GLU A 640 18.54 -22.24 8.08
N LEU A 641 19.06 -23.47 8.03
CA LEU A 641 20.47 -23.82 8.15
C LEU A 641 21.02 -24.37 6.84
N ASP A 642 20.40 -24.04 5.71
CA ASP A 642 20.95 -24.37 4.40
C ASP A 642 22.23 -23.55 4.16
N GLY A 643 23.38 -24.22 4.27
CA GLY A 643 24.67 -23.60 4.04
C GLY A 643 25.09 -23.62 2.57
N VAL A 644 24.34 -24.26 1.67
CA VAL A 644 24.63 -24.26 0.23
C VAL A 644 23.80 -23.19 -0.46
N VAL A 645 22.47 -23.25 -0.34
CA VAL A 645 21.57 -22.20 -0.79
C VAL A 645 21.29 -21.27 0.37
N ARG A 646 21.99 -20.14 0.37
CA ARG A 646 21.96 -19.20 1.48
C ARG A 646 20.54 -18.74 1.77
N VAL A 647 20.22 -18.65 3.05
CA VAL A 647 18.90 -18.21 3.51
C VAL A 647 18.55 -16.77 3.07
N SER A 648 19.56 -15.91 2.87
CA SER A 648 19.40 -14.58 2.29
C SER A 648 18.86 -14.62 0.85
N ARG A 649 19.20 -15.65 0.08
CA ARG A 649 18.67 -15.85 -1.28
C ARG A 649 17.18 -16.22 -1.25
N LEU A 650 16.76 -16.99 -0.24
CA LEU A 650 15.34 -17.25 0.00
C LEU A 650 14.60 -16.04 0.55
N ALA A 651 15.23 -15.23 1.39
CA ALA A 651 14.68 -13.97 1.85
C ALA A 651 14.42 -13.03 0.66
N GLU A 652 15.34 -12.97 -0.31
CA GLU A 652 15.16 -12.22 -1.56
C GLU A 652 14.00 -12.78 -2.39
N ALA A 653 13.91 -14.10 -2.51
CA ALA A 653 12.79 -14.75 -3.18
C ALA A 653 11.45 -14.40 -2.51
N TRP A 654 11.37 -14.45 -1.18
CA TRP A 654 10.18 -14.10 -0.40
C TRP A 654 9.79 -12.64 -0.63
N TYR A 655 10.74 -11.72 -0.50
CA TYR A 655 10.50 -10.29 -0.66
C TYR A 655 10.03 -9.91 -2.07
N THR A 656 10.59 -10.54 -3.10
CA THR A 656 10.24 -10.24 -4.51
C THR A 656 8.97 -10.95 -4.99
N GLN A 657 8.60 -12.07 -4.36
CA GLN A 657 7.43 -12.86 -4.76
C GLN A 657 6.18 -12.52 -3.95
N GLN A 658 6.29 -11.83 -2.81
CA GLN A 658 5.17 -11.58 -1.89
C GLN A 658 3.98 -10.82 -2.51
N ALA A 659 4.21 -10.03 -3.57
CA ALA A 659 3.16 -9.29 -4.27
C ALA A 659 2.27 -10.17 -5.16
N LEU A 660 2.68 -11.41 -5.41
CA LEU A 660 2.04 -12.32 -6.36
C LEU A 660 1.55 -13.58 -5.62
N PRO A 661 0.24 -13.72 -5.35
CA PRO A 661 -0.30 -14.79 -4.51
C PRO A 661 0.04 -16.20 -4.98
N GLN A 662 0.28 -16.40 -6.28
CA GLN A 662 0.62 -17.70 -6.87
C GLN A 662 2.05 -18.17 -6.56
N HIS A 663 2.93 -17.26 -6.11
CA HIS A 663 4.29 -17.59 -5.70
C HIS A 663 4.38 -17.63 -4.18
N LYS A 664 4.89 -18.74 -3.66
CA LYS A 664 5.05 -18.99 -2.23
C LYS A 664 6.51 -19.29 -1.95
N VAL A 665 7.01 -18.75 -0.84
CA VAL A 665 8.31 -19.09 -0.29
C VAL A 665 8.10 -19.60 1.12
N LYS A 666 8.73 -20.74 1.44
CA LYS A 666 8.62 -21.42 2.72
C LYS A 666 9.99 -21.72 3.29
N LEU A 667 10.10 -21.66 4.61
CA LEU A 667 11.33 -21.96 5.34
C LEU A 667 11.09 -23.08 6.34
N VAL A 668 12.00 -24.05 6.39
CA VAL A 668 11.96 -25.13 7.39
C VAL A 668 12.95 -24.81 8.52
N PRO A 669 12.48 -24.50 9.75
CA PRO A 669 13.34 -24.19 10.88
C PRO A 669 14.28 -25.35 11.22
N GLY A 670 15.57 -25.05 11.43
CA GLY A 670 16.59 -26.03 11.79
C GLY A 670 17.01 -27.03 10.69
N MET A 671 16.44 -26.94 9.48
CA MET A 671 16.81 -27.81 8.35
C MET A 671 18.09 -27.30 7.66
N SER A 672 19.01 -28.21 7.35
CA SER A 672 20.20 -28.00 6.52
C SER A 672 19.96 -28.42 5.06
N HIS A 673 20.87 -28.12 4.13
CA HIS A 673 20.75 -28.53 2.72
C HIS A 673 20.72 -30.06 2.57
N GLY A 674 21.62 -30.73 3.29
CA GLY A 674 21.84 -32.17 3.18
C GLY A 674 20.68 -33.01 3.70
N ASP A 675 19.80 -32.44 4.52
CA ASP A 675 18.71 -33.17 5.17
C ASP A 675 17.70 -33.78 4.21
N ILE A 676 17.53 -33.18 3.04
CA ILE A 676 16.61 -33.69 2.01
C ILE A 676 17.26 -34.70 1.06
N LEU A 677 18.57 -34.92 1.18
CA LEU A 677 19.32 -35.88 0.38
C LEU A 677 19.37 -37.23 1.11
N ASP A 678 19.25 -38.35 0.40
CA ASP A 678 19.43 -39.67 1.01
C ASP A 678 20.89 -39.89 1.45
N SER A 679 21.82 -39.30 0.70
CA SER A 679 23.25 -39.26 1.04
C SER A 679 23.82 -37.87 0.72
N VAL A 680 24.58 -37.30 1.65
CA VAL A 680 25.13 -35.94 1.52
C VAL A 680 26.50 -35.99 0.83
N PRO A 681 26.65 -35.43 -0.39
CA PRO A 681 27.95 -35.39 -1.06
C PRO A 681 28.99 -34.62 -0.24
N ALA A 682 30.27 -34.99 -0.34
CA ALA A 682 31.34 -34.36 0.45
C ALA A 682 31.44 -32.84 0.24
N ALA A 683 31.21 -32.37 -0.99
CA ALA A 683 31.20 -30.94 -1.30
C ALA A 683 30.04 -30.20 -0.62
N VAL A 684 28.85 -30.82 -0.56
CA VAL A 684 27.69 -30.29 0.18
C VAL A 684 28.00 -30.29 1.67
N ALA A 685 28.45 -31.42 2.23
CA ALA A 685 28.78 -31.55 3.65
C ALA A 685 29.86 -30.55 4.13
N ALA A 686 30.74 -30.10 3.23
CA ALA A 686 31.77 -29.10 3.54
C ALA A 686 31.26 -27.66 3.53
N ALA A 687 30.19 -27.36 2.77
CA ALA A 687 29.61 -26.03 2.63
C ALA A 687 28.37 -25.81 3.50
N ASP A 688 27.67 -26.89 3.85
CA ASP A 688 26.42 -26.89 4.59
C ASP A 688 26.61 -26.67 6.10
N LEU A 689 25.53 -26.30 6.80
CA LEU A 689 25.53 -26.17 8.25
C LEU A 689 25.00 -27.44 8.93
N GLU A 690 25.22 -27.56 10.23
CA GLU A 690 24.74 -28.69 11.00
C GLU A 690 23.22 -28.59 11.22
N SER A 691 22.49 -29.66 10.88
CA SER A 691 21.05 -29.75 11.08
C SER A 691 20.67 -29.78 12.56
N GLU A 692 19.58 -29.10 12.92
CA GLU A 692 18.98 -29.16 14.26
C GLU A 692 17.81 -30.15 14.36
N ILE A 693 17.22 -30.54 13.22
CA ILE A 693 16.01 -31.39 13.19
C ILE A 693 16.28 -32.79 12.59
N GLY A 694 17.36 -32.94 11.84
CA GLY A 694 17.73 -34.17 11.14
C GLY A 694 16.86 -34.46 9.92
N SER A 695 17.37 -35.37 9.08
CA SER A 695 16.85 -35.61 7.73
C SER A 695 15.41 -36.11 7.70
N ASP A 696 15.00 -37.00 8.61
CA ASP A 696 13.64 -37.54 8.61
C ASP A 696 12.58 -36.46 8.89
N LYS A 697 12.79 -35.64 9.93
CA LYS A 697 11.88 -34.55 10.27
C LYS A 697 11.88 -33.45 9.22
N ALA A 698 13.03 -33.16 8.65
CA ALA A 698 13.16 -32.21 7.56
C ALA A 698 12.37 -32.65 6.32
N ARG A 699 12.52 -33.91 5.89
CA ARG A 699 11.76 -34.47 4.76
C ARG A 699 10.27 -34.49 5.02
N ASP A 700 9.84 -34.85 6.23
CA ASP A 700 8.43 -34.79 6.64
C ASP A 700 7.88 -33.36 6.58
N ALA A 701 8.65 -32.37 7.05
CA ALA A 701 8.25 -30.96 7.00
C ALA A 701 8.15 -30.44 5.56
N VAL A 702 9.14 -30.74 4.71
CA VAL A 702 9.10 -30.40 3.28
C VAL A 702 7.94 -31.09 2.59
N ALA A 703 7.69 -32.37 2.87
CA ALA A 703 6.57 -33.12 2.32
C ALA A 703 5.21 -32.53 2.74
N ALA A 704 5.07 -32.10 4.00
CA ALA A 704 3.89 -31.38 4.46
C ALA A 704 3.66 -30.10 3.66
N ILE A 705 4.68 -29.26 3.54
CA ILE A 705 4.64 -28.00 2.78
C ILE A 705 4.27 -28.24 1.31
N VAL A 706 4.92 -29.21 0.64
CA VAL A 706 4.63 -29.55 -0.76
C VAL A 706 3.19 -30.01 -0.90
N THR A 707 2.71 -30.93 -0.05
CA THR A 707 1.35 -31.46 -0.17
C THR A 707 0.27 -30.45 0.19
N ASP A 708 0.52 -29.51 1.10
CA ASP A 708 -0.39 -28.37 1.36
C ASP A 708 -0.53 -27.48 0.13
N TYR A 709 0.59 -27.18 -0.51
CA TYR A 709 0.60 -26.41 -1.76
C TYR A 709 -0.14 -27.13 -2.89
N LEU A 710 0.07 -28.44 -3.05
CA LEU A 710 -0.61 -29.26 -4.06
C LEU A 710 -2.13 -29.41 -3.80
N ALA A 711 -2.55 -29.37 -2.53
CA ALA A 711 -3.95 -29.44 -2.14
C ALA A 711 -4.73 -28.14 -2.41
N GLU A 712 -4.08 -27.09 -2.94
CA GLU A 712 -4.60 -25.71 -2.98
C GLU A 712 -5.10 -25.25 -1.58
N GLN A 713 -4.54 -25.82 -0.50
CA GLN A 713 -4.87 -25.38 0.84
C GLN A 713 -4.07 -24.12 1.12
N GLU A 714 -4.77 -23.03 1.43
CA GLU A 714 -4.11 -21.87 2.04
C GLU A 714 -3.51 -22.32 3.37
N SER A 715 -2.21 -22.60 3.37
CA SER A 715 -1.43 -22.47 4.60
C SER A 715 -1.70 -21.07 5.11
N SER A 716 -2.09 -20.92 6.37
CA SER A 716 -2.18 -19.61 7.03
C SER A 716 -0.99 -18.75 6.61
N ARG A 717 -1.21 -17.45 6.38
CA ARG A 717 -0.11 -16.51 6.16
C ARG A 717 0.91 -16.73 7.28
N ASP A 718 2.10 -17.19 6.94
CA ASP A 718 3.03 -17.67 7.97
C ASP A 718 3.75 -16.47 8.58
N ASP A 719 3.28 -16.09 9.78
CA ASP A 719 3.93 -15.12 10.66
C ASP A 719 5.41 -15.47 10.89
N PHE A 720 5.77 -16.76 10.75
CA PHE A 720 7.14 -17.24 10.88
C PHE A 720 8.07 -16.70 9.78
N GLU A 721 7.76 -16.91 8.49
CA GLU A 721 8.58 -16.46 7.37
C GLU A 721 8.75 -14.94 7.40
N ALA A 722 7.68 -14.20 7.69
CA ALA A 722 7.76 -12.75 7.85
C ALA A 722 8.70 -12.37 8.99
N ALA A 723 8.51 -12.91 10.19
CA ALA A 723 9.37 -12.63 11.34
C ALA A 723 10.83 -13.04 11.11
N PHE A 724 11.07 -14.10 10.34
CA PHE A 724 12.40 -14.60 10.05
C PHE A 724 13.12 -13.80 8.96
N PHE A 725 12.42 -13.42 7.87
CA PHE A 725 13.02 -12.73 6.72
C PHE A 725 13.08 -11.21 6.87
N GLU A 726 12.25 -10.60 7.74
CA GLU A 726 12.24 -9.14 7.94
C GLU A 726 13.62 -8.53 8.26
N PRO A 727 14.48 -9.15 9.11
CA PRO A 727 15.84 -8.65 9.31
C PRO A 727 16.67 -8.57 8.02
N PHE A 728 16.49 -9.53 7.10
CA PHE A 728 17.16 -9.50 5.79
C PHE A 728 16.62 -8.36 4.94
N VAL A 729 15.29 -8.18 4.87
CA VAL A 729 14.68 -7.03 4.16
C VAL A 729 15.28 -5.72 4.67
N ARG A 730 15.31 -5.55 5.99
CA ARG A 730 15.84 -4.34 6.62
C ARG A 730 17.31 -4.11 6.26
N MET A 731 18.16 -5.14 6.36
CA MET A 731 19.59 -4.97 6.09
C MET A 731 19.89 -4.80 4.59
N PHE A 732 19.21 -5.54 3.72
CA PHE A 732 19.44 -5.52 2.28
C PHE A 732 18.74 -4.34 1.60
N ALA A 733 17.43 -4.21 1.76
CA ALA A 733 16.66 -3.19 1.07
C ALA A 733 16.83 -1.79 1.70
N GLU A 734 16.87 -1.68 3.02
CA GLU A 734 16.89 -0.36 3.68
C GLU A 734 18.31 0.12 4.02
N GLN A 735 19.14 -0.74 4.63
CA GLN A 735 20.48 -0.35 5.08
C GLN A 735 21.51 -0.34 3.96
N GLU A 736 21.70 -1.48 3.28
CA GLU A 736 22.64 -1.60 2.16
C GLU A 736 22.11 -0.90 0.91
N GLY A 737 20.81 -0.96 0.64
CA GLY A 737 20.24 -0.55 -0.65
C GLY A 737 20.58 -1.54 -1.76
N SER A 738 20.64 -2.85 -1.45
CA SER A 738 21.05 -3.93 -2.34
C SER A 738 20.21 -3.96 -3.61
N TRP A 739 20.88 -4.04 -4.75
CA TRP A 739 20.24 -3.85 -6.05
C TRP A 739 19.35 -5.03 -6.43
N TRP A 740 19.68 -6.21 -5.92
CA TRP A 740 18.85 -7.42 -6.03
C TRP A 740 17.49 -7.28 -5.36
N TRP A 741 17.34 -6.31 -4.44
CA TRP A 741 16.15 -6.09 -3.64
C TRP A 741 15.39 -4.83 -4.07
N THR A 742 16.05 -3.72 -4.40
CA THR A 742 15.38 -2.41 -4.48
C THR A 742 15.04 -1.91 -5.89
N SER A 743 15.36 -2.68 -6.94
CA SER A 743 15.18 -2.30 -8.37
C SER A 743 15.78 -0.94 -8.79
N THR A 744 16.49 -0.30 -7.87
CA THR A 744 17.08 1.02 -7.99
C THR A 744 18.57 0.82 -7.87
N SER A 745 19.25 1.15 -8.96
CA SER A 745 20.71 1.19 -8.97
C SER A 745 21.11 2.38 -8.12
N ASP A 746 21.69 2.15 -6.94
CA ASP A 746 22.07 3.22 -6.03
C ASP A 746 23.33 3.98 -6.48
N GLU A 747 23.38 4.42 -7.74
CA GLU A 747 24.35 5.46 -8.16
C GLU A 747 24.13 6.78 -7.38
N SER A 748 23.00 6.88 -6.68
CA SER A 748 22.57 8.04 -5.90
C SER A 748 23.17 8.13 -4.48
N GLY A 749 23.58 7.04 -3.83
CA GLY A 749 23.99 7.07 -2.41
C GLY A 749 22.81 7.10 -1.41
N SER A 750 21.72 6.41 -1.74
CA SER A 750 20.52 6.19 -0.93
C SER A 750 20.63 5.10 0.13
N SER A 751 21.74 4.34 0.17
CA SER A 751 22.07 3.47 1.31
C SER A 751 21.94 4.22 2.64
N GLN A 752 20.97 3.79 3.47
CA GLN A 752 20.80 4.36 4.81
C GLN A 752 22.07 4.20 5.64
N TRP A 753 22.75 3.07 5.48
CA TRP A 753 23.98 2.81 6.20
C TRP A 753 25.10 3.80 5.85
N ALA A 754 25.18 4.26 4.60
CA ALA A 754 26.15 5.28 4.22
C ALA A 754 25.88 6.63 4.90
N ALA A 755 24.61 7.00 5.08
CA ALA A 755 24.23 8.19 5.85
C ALA A 755 24.55 8.03 7.34
N ASP A 756 24.26 6.87 7.93
CA ASP A 756 24.61 6.55 9.31
C ASP A 756 26.14 6.52 9.52
N ALA A 757 26.90 6.07 8.52
CA ALA A 757 28.36 6.10 8.52
C ALA A 757 28.89 7.53 8.48
N GLN A 758 28.32 8.41 7.66
CA GLN A 758 28.64 9.84 7.69
C GLN A 758 28.36 10.44 9.07
N GLN A 759 27.25 10.03 9.70
CA GLN A 759 26.89 10.47 11.03
C GLN A 759 27.96 10.09 12.06
N LYS A 760 28.30 8.80 12.09
CA LYS A 760 29.31 8.23 12.99
C LYS A 760 30.70 8.80 12.76
N LEU A 761 31.06 9.09 11.52
CA LEU A 761 32.33 9.74 11.21
C LEU A 761 32.39 11.14 11.82
N ALA A 762 31.32 11.94 11.71
CA ALA A 762 31.33 13.32 12.18
C ALA A 762 31.27 13.43 13.72
N GLU A 763 30.64 12.46 14.38
CA GLU A 763 30.38 12.51 15.83
C GLU A 763 31.64 12.31 16.70
N PRO A 764 31.72 12.98 17.88
CA PRO A 764 30.80 14.02 18.34
C PRO A 764 30.95 15.32 17.54
N LEU A 765 29.82 16.00 17.30
CA LEU A 765 29.78 17.34 16.69
C LEU A 765 30.36 18.41 17.63
N PRO A 766 30.80 19.56 17.11
CA PRO A 766 31.21 20.69 17.95
C PRO A 766 30.07 21.16 18.88
N GLU A 767 30.43 21.75 20.02
CA GLU A 767 29.45 22.27 20.98
C GLU A 767 28.51 23.29 20.32
N GLY A 768 27.19 23.14 20.55
CA GLY A 768 26.17 24.03 19.96
C GLY A 768 25.90 23.81 18.47
N VAL A 769 26.55 22.84 17.80
CA VAL A 769 26.25 22.46 16.42
C VAL A 769 25.22 21.34 16.39
N THR A 770 24.10 21.58 15.71
CA THR A 770 23.10 20.55 15.42
C THR A 770 23.41 19.87 14.10
N TRP A 771 22.91 18.65 13.93
CA TRP A 771 22.96 17.91 12.67
C TRP A 771 22.39 18.71 11.50
N ALA A 772 21.26 19.40 11.69
CA ALA A 772 20.68 20.29 10.69
C ALA A 772 21.65 21.40 10.21
N LYS A 773 22.47 21.93 11.13
CA LYS A 773 23.49 22.94 10.80
C LYS A 773 24.67 22.32 10.04
N ALA A 774 25.21 21.19 10.51
CA ALA A 774 26.29 20.48 9.83
C ALA A 774 25.90 20.05 8.40
N GLN A 775 24.63 19.69 8.19
CA GLN A 775 24.11 19.20 6.92
C GLN A 775 24.03 20.22 5.79
N ASN A 776 23.62 21.45 6.10
CA ASN A 776 23.54 22.51 5.10
C ASN A 776 24.93 22.81 4.51
N GLU A 777 25.99 22.57 5.28
CA GLU A 777 27.37 22.84 4.90
C GLU A 777 28.00 21.71 4.07
N PHE A 778 27.49 20.47 4.14
CA PHE A 778 28.00 19.35 3.31
C PHE A 778 27.77 19.55 1.80
N ARG A 779 26.89 20.48 1.41
CA ARG A 779 26.61 20.83 0.01
C ARG A 779 27.75 21.58 -0.69
N LEU A 780 28.71 22.14 0.07
CA LEU A 780 29.63 23.16 -0.43
C LEU A 780 30.95 22.65 -1.02
N LEU A 781 31.25 21.35 -0.99
CA LEU A 781 32.57 20.82 -1.43
C LEU A 781 32.59 19.99 -2.72
N SER A 782 31.46 19.86 -3.41
CA SER A 782 31.53 19.62 -4.84
C SER A 782 31.74 20.97 -5.52
N ASP A 783 32.95 21.53 -5.47
CA ASP A 783 33.34 22.54 -6.45
C ASP A 783 33.33 21.85 -7.82
N GLU A 784 32.14 21.79 -8.42
CA GLU A 784 31.88 21.16 -9.71
C GLU A 784 32.80 21.75 -10.77
N ASP A 785 33.24 23.00 -10.61
CA ASP A 785 34.09 23.73 -11.55
C ASP A 785 35.49 23.13 -11.72
N LEU A 786 36.02 22.40 -10.72
CA LEU A 786 37.35 21.77 -10.79
C LEU A 786 37.32 20.27 -11.07
N ILE A 787 36.16 19.63 -10.92
CA ILE A 787 35.98 18.21 -11.24
C ILE A 787 35.72 18.07 -12.76
N PRO A 788 36.49 17.24 -13.49
CA PRO A 788 36.22 16.97 -14.90
C PRO A 788 34.75 16.60 -15.12
N PRO A 789 34.08 17.12 -16.17
CA PRO A 789 32.64 16.90 -16.40
C PRO A 789 32.19 15.43 -16.33
N TYR A 790 33.08 14.47 -16.62
CA TYR A 790 32.80 13.04 -16.56
C TYR A 790 32.70 12.46 -15.13
N TYR A 791 33.28 13.12 -14.13
CA TYR A 791 33.19 12.72 -12.72
C TYR A 791 32.03 13.40 -12.00
N ARG A 792 31.47 14.48 -12.57
CA ARG A 792 30.43 15.30 -11.91
C ARG A 792 29.15 14.53 -11.62
N SER A 793 28.84 13.47 -12.38
CA SER A 793 27.60 12.70 -12.24
C SER A 793 27.72 11.37 -11.53
N LYS A 794 28.88 10.69 -11.65
CA LYS A 794 29.20 9.49 -10.84
C LYS A 794 29.48 9.82 -9.37
N HIS A 795 29.68 11.10 -9.06
CA HIS A 795 29.98 11.60 -7.73
C HIS A 795 28.97 12.63 -7.25
N ARG A 796 27.75 12.66 -7.82
CA ARG A 796 26.68 13.44 -7.18
C ARG A 796 26.26 12.69 -5.93
N PRO A 797 26.51 13.22 -4.73
CA PRO A 797 25.75 12.77 -3.58
C PRO A 797 24.28 13.08 -3.89
N THR A 798 23.47 12.05 -4.13
CA THR A 798 22.04 12.26 -3.94
C THR A 798 21.88 12.26 -2.44
N ILE A 799 21.48 13.42 -1.94
CA ILE A 799 21.19 13.59 -0.53
C ILE A 799 19.98 12.69 -0.23
N SER A 800 20.24 11.52 0.33
CA SER A 800 19.21 10.73 0.99
C SER A 800 18.86 11.42 2.30
N PHE A 801 17.57 11.62 2.52
CA PHE A 801 17.05 12.24 3.73
C PHE A 801 16.52 11.16 4.64
N HIS A 802 17.18 10.93 5.77
CA HIS A 802 16.64 10.09 6.84
C HIS A 802 16.71 10.81 8.17
N GLN A 803 15.57 10.93 8.86
CA GLN A 803 15.47 11.70 10.11
C GLN A 803 15.97 13.14 10.02
N GLY A 804 15.86 13.74 8.82
CA GLY A 804 16.39 15.07 8.54
C GLY A 804 17.88 15.11 8.23
N ILE A 805 18.60 13.97 8.22
CA ILE A 805 20.02 13.90 7.90
C ILE A 805 20.27 13.78 6.41
N ALA A 806 20.94 14.80 5.86
CA ALA A 806 21.47 14.83 4.51
C ALA A 806 22.91 14.28 4.49
N SER A 807 23.12 13.13 3.88
CA SER A 807 24.47 12.61 3.63
C SER A 807 24.97 13.08 2.26
N SER A 808 26.24 13.49 2.19
CA SER A 808 26.98 13.67 0.93
C SER A 808 27.80 12.42 0.57
N SER A 809 27.35 11.25 1.02
CA SER A 809 28.04 9.98 0.76
C SER A 809 27.88 9.54 -0.68
N ILE A 810 29.00 9.40 -1.37
CA ILE A 810 29.05 8.63 -2.61
C ILE A 810 29.34 7.20 -2.23
N THR A 811 28.43 6.31 -2.56
CA THR A 811 28.49 4.90 -2.19
C THR A 811 28.62 4.04 -3.43
N GLN A 812 29.55 3.09 -3.37
CA GLN A 812 29.66 2.04 -4.36
C GLN A 812 29.54 0.68 -3.68
N LEU A 813 28.51 -0.08 -4.04
CA LEU A 813 28.35 -1.47 -3.63
C LEU A 813 29.19 -2.36 -4.53
N ARG A 814 30.05 -3.20 -3.95
CA ARG A 814 30.81 -4.21 -4.71
C ARG A 814 30.36 -5.59 -4.29
N TYR A 815 30.07 -6.46 -5.25
CA TYR A 815 29.52 -7.80 -4.98
C TYR A 815 30.50 -8.95 -5.27
N VAL A 816 31.48 -8.71 -6.16
CA VAL A 816 32.48 -9.71 -6.55
C VAL A 816 33.83 -9.00 -6.67
N GLN A 817 34.88 -9.63 -6.15
CA GLN A 817 36.25 -9.19 -6.40
C GLN A 817 36.70 -9.70 -7.76
N VAL A 818 36.96 -8.81 -8.71
CA VAL A 818 37.62 -9.17 -9.98
C VAL A 818 39.10 -8.88 -9.85
N SER A 819 39.96 -9.86 -10.19
CA SER A 819 41.40 -9.67 -10.11
C SER A 819 41.84 -8.58 -11.10
N VAL A 820 42.08 -7.35 -10.62
CA VAL A 820 42.54 -6.20 -11.44
C VAL A 820 44.04 -6.29 -11.72
N VAL A 821 44.52 -7.47 -12.11
CA VAL A 821 45.93 -7.67 -12.44
C VAL A 821 46.07 -7.33 -13.92
N GLN A 822 46.76 -6.22 -14.22
CA GLN A 822 47.24 -5.81 -15.56
C GLN A 822 46.37 -4.89 -16.44
N THR A 823 45.46 -4.07 -15.90
CA THR A 823 44.87 -2.98 -16.70
C THR A 823 45.68 -1.70 -16.60
N LEU A 824 46.03 -1.11 -17.75
CA LEU A 824 46.60 0.25 -17.83
C LEU A 824 45.69 1.21 -17.06
N ALA A 825 46.26 2.15 -16.29
CA ALA A 825 45.57 3.06 -15.36
C ALA A 825 44.38 3.89 -15.95
N GLY A 826 44.12 3.80 -17.25
CA GLY A 826 42.96 4.39 -17.95
C GLY A 826 41.78 3.45 -18.23
N LEU A 827 41.85 2.15 -17.89
CA LEU A 827 40.77 1.17 -18.08
C LEU A 827 40.01 0.84 -16.78
N ASN A 828 40.24 1.59 -15.70
CA ASN A 828 39.74 1.24 -14.37
C ASN A 828 38.21 1.34 -14.23
N GLY A 829 37.59 2.30 -14.94
CA GLY A 829 36.13 2.37 -15.00
C GLY A 829 35.51 1.15 -15.68
N TRP A 830 36.24 0.49 -16.58
CA TRP A 830 35.79 -0.70 -17.29
C TRP A 830 35.75 -1.93 -16.39
N GLU A 831 36.80 -2.17 -15.57
CA GLU A 831 36.81 -3.32 -14.66
C GLU A 831 35.80 -3.17 -13.53
N ILE A 832 35.65 -1.97 -12.96
CA ILE A 832 34.61 -1.67 -11.98
C ILE A 832 33.20 -1.96 -12.52
N ILE A 833 32.93 -1.53 -13.76
CA ILE A 833 31.64 -1.82 -14.42
C ILE A 833 31.50 -3.32 -14.71
N LYS A 834 32.59 -4.08 -14.91
CA LYS A 834 32.48 -5.54 -14.98
C LYS A 834 32.10 -6.15 -13.64
N GLU A 835 32.58 -5.64 -12.51
CA GLU A 835 32.19 -6.13 -11.17
C GLU A 835 30.70 -5.84 -10.91
N GLU A 836 30.28 -4.61 -11.21
CA GLU A 836 28.88 -4.18 -11.10
C GLU A 836 27.99 -4.98 -12.05
N LYS A 837 28.44 -5.19 -13.31
CA LYS A 837 27.75 -6.02 -14.30
C LYS A 837 27.70 -7.50 -13.89
N ALA A 838 28.78 -8.05 -13.34
CA ALA A 838 28.83 -9.42 -12.80
C ALA A 838 27.82 -9.59 -11.67
N GLY A 839 27.80 -8.60 -10.76
CA GLY A 839 26.82 -8.47 -9.69
C GLY A 839 25.42 -8.01 -10.12
N VAL A 840 25.13 -7.85 -11.42
CA VAL A 840 23.78 -7.50 -11.93
C VAL A 840 23.24 -8.61 -12.84
N LEU A 841 24.10 -9.22 -13.66
CA LEU A 841 23.68 -10.16 -14.69
C LEU A 841 23.78 -11.63 -14.28
N ALA A 842 24.61 -11.97 -13.28
CA ALA A 842 25.10 -13.34 -13.16
C ALA A 842 25.50 -13.90 -14.54
N ASP A 843 26.18 -13.05 -15.35
CA ASP A 843 26.50 -13.37 -16.75
C ASP A 843 27.39 -14.62 -16.75
N ASN A 844 26.88 -15.71 -17.32
CA ASN A 844 27.55 -17.01 -17.46
C ASN A 844 28.96 -16.92 -18.09
N ARG A 845 29.33 -15.78 -18.68
CA ARG A 845 30.67 -15.53 -19.25
C ARG A 845 31.67 -14.88 -18.28
N LEU A 846 31.22 -14.24 -17.20
CA LEU A 846 32.07 -13.45 -16.28
C LEU A 846 31.78 -13.66 -14.78
N ALA A 847 30.70 -14.34 -14.38
CA ALA A 847 30.35 -14.53 -12.98
C ALA A 847 29.70 -15.90 -12.71
N LEU A 848 29.82 -16.34 -11.45
CA LEU A 848 29.32 -17.58 -10.86
C LEU A 848 27.85 -17.84 -11.25
N GLN A 849 27.52 -19.08 -11.63
CA GLN A 849 26.14 -19.54 -11.77
C GLN A 849 25.37 -19.17 -10.49
N ASP A 850 24.21 -18.48 -10.59
CA ASP A 850 23.37 -18.14 -9.42
C ASP A 850 22.73 -19.42 -8.88
N ASP A 851 23.54 -20.19 -8.15
CA ASP A 851 23.16 -21.43 -7.50
C ASP A 851 22.75 -21.22 -6.04
N GLY A 852 22.80 -19.98 -5.56
CA GLY A 852 22.51 -19.59 -4.18
C GLY A 852 23.70 -19.72 -3.21
N ALA A 853 24.87 -20.19 -3.65
CA ALA A 853 26.05 -20.37 -2.80
C ALA A 853 26.88 -19.11 -2.61
N ALA A 854 26.84 -18.21 -3.59
CA ALA A 854 27.48 -16.90 -3.48
C ALA A 854 26.68 -15.98 -2.52
N PRO A 855 27.36 -15.14 -1.72
CA PRO A 855 26.70 -14.09 -0.94
C PRO A 855 25.79 -13.23 -1.82
N THR A 856 24.62 -12.85 -1.31
CA THR A 856 23.75 -11.90 -2.01
C THR A 856 24.07 -10.45 -1.65
N SER A 857 24.75 -10.22 -0.53
CA SER A 857 25.11 -8.87 -0.05
C SER A 857 26.35 -8.33 -0.76
N ALA A 858 26.56 -7.02 -0.64
CA ALA A 858 27.81 -6.40 -1.06
C ALA A 858 28.97 -6.87 -0.16
N ILE A 859 30.08 -7.31 -0.79
CA ILE A 859 31.33 -7.65 -0.08
C ILE A 859 31.92 -6.42 0.63
N GLU A 860 31.72 -5.23 0.06
CA GLU A 860 32.04 -3.95 0.67
C GLU A 860 31.12 -2.84 0.16
N ILE A 861 31.05 -1.78 0.97
CA ILE A 861 30.42 -0.51 0.64
C ILE A 861 31.55 0.52 0.62
N ALA A 862 32.06 0.86 -0.56
CA ALA A 862 33.12 1.86 -0.70
C ALA A 862 32.48 3.26 -0.64
N THR A 863 32.82 4.03 0.40
CA THR A 863 32.19 5.34 0.65
C THR A 863 33.19 6.48 0.63
N LYS A 864 32.76 7.60 0.04
CA LYS A 864 33.38 8.92 0.23
C LYS A 864 32.52 9.70 1.22
N LEU A 865 33.10 10.09 2.34
CA LEU A 865 32.47 10.82 3.43
C LEU A 865 33.12 12.19 3.60
N ALA A 866 32.37 13.16 4.10
CA ALA A 866 32.88 14.43 4.57
C ALA A 866 33.68 14.24 5.87
N SER A 867 34.91 14.76 5.91
CA SER A 867 35.79 14.69 7.07
C SER A 867 35.29 15.50 8.27
N ARG A 868 35.79 15.19 9.47
CA ARG A 868 35.47 15.95 10.69
C ARG A 868 36.08 17.34 10.65
N GLU A 869 37.31 17.47 10.18
CA GLU A 869 37.99 18.75 9.97
C GLU A 869 37.11 19.70 9.15
N LEU A 870 36.53 19.18 8.08
CA LEU A 870 35.59 19.91 7.25
C LEU A 870 34.33 20.32 8.04
N VAL A 871 33.66 19.39 8.72
CA VAL A 871 32.43 19.67 9.50
C VAL A 871 32.66 20.77 10.53
N PHE A 872 33.77 20.70 11.24
CA PHE A 872 34.10 21.68 12.26
C PHE A 872 34.33 23.05 11.62
N ASN A 873 35.17 23.11 10.57
CA ASN A 873 35.52 24.36 9.91
C ASN A 873 34.30 25.06 9.29
N THR A 874 33.41 24.33 8.62
CA THR A 874 32.22 24.93 7.99
C THR A 874 31.17 25.37 9.00
N THR A 875 31.13 24.75 10.19
CA THR A 875 30.20 25.17 11.25
C THR A 875 30.74 26.31 12.12
N GLY A 876 31.88 26.89 11.75
CA GLY A 876 32.52 28.04 12.38
C GLY A 876 33.50 27.68 13.51
N HIS A 877 33.86 26.40 13.64
CA HIS A 877 34.78 25.91 14.66
C HIS A 877 36.16 25.67 14.04
N SER A 878 37.21 26.27 14.59
CA SER A 878 38.57 25.97 14.16
C SER A 878 38.91 24.53 14.50
N SER A 879 39.48 23.81 13.54
CA SER A 879 39.79 22.39 13.67
C SER A 879 41.11 22.05 12.99
N SER A 880 41.62 20.85 13.24
CA SER A 880 42.89 20.40 12.69
C SER A 880 42.76 19.00 12.07
N PRO A 881 43.62 18.63 11.11
CA PRO A 881 43.61 17.32 10.46
C PRO A 881 43.64 16.13 11.41
N GLU A 882 44.23 16.28 12.60
CA GLU A 882 44.32 15.24 13.62
C GLU A 882 42.96 14.75 14.12
N LEU A 883 41.87 15.50 13.89
CA LEU A 883 40.51 15.04 14.20
C LEU A 883 40.08 13.81 13.40
N ASP A 884 40.58 13.68 12.18
CA ASP A 884 40.32 12.58 11.26
C ASP A 884 41.40 11.49 11.32
N GLU A 885 42.44 11.65 12.15
CA GLU A 885 43.39 10.58 12.44
C GLU A 885 42.77 9.47 13.30
N GLY A 886 43.29 8.25 13.14
CA GLY A 886 42.86 7.05 13.87
C GLY A 886 42.05 6.05 13.03
N ASP A 887 41.52 5.03 13.71
CA ASP A 887 40.79 3.91 13.11
C ASP A 887 39.28 4.22 12.97
N ARG A 888 38.94 5.29 12.25
CA ARG A 888 37.54 5.74 12.13
C ARG A 888 36.67 4.79 11.33
N CYS A 889 37.20 4.23 10.25
CA CYS A 889 36.45 3.30 9.41
C CYS A 889 36.21 1.97 10.15
N LYS A 890 37.16 1.53 10.98
CA LYS A 890 37.00 0.40 11.92
C LYS A 890 35.82 0.62 12.87
N ASP A 891 35.70 1.78 13.50
CA ASP A 891 34.60 2.07 14.43
C ASP A 891 33.24 2.03 13.72
N ILE A 892 33.17 2.56 12.49
CA ILE A 892 31.97 2.48 11.64
C ILE A 892 31.66 1.01 11.31
N ASN A 893 32.64 0.22 10.89
CA ASN A 893 32.47 -1.20 10.59
C ASN A 893 32.05 -2.01 11.82
N GLN A 894 32.54 -1.62 13.00
CA GLN A 894 32.11 -2.23 14.25
C GLN A 894 30.63 -1.96 14.51
N ALA A 895 30.14 -0.76 14.21
CA ALA A 895 28.74 -0.43 14.30
C ALA A 895 27.88 -1.18 13.26
N ALA A 896 28.38 -1.40 12.03
CA ALA A 896 27.69 -2.24 11.03
C ALA A 896 27.46 -3.65 11.56
N TYR A 897 28.51 -4.23 12.15
CA TYR A 897 28.45 -5.58 12.72
C TYR A 897 27.51 -5.67 13.94
N GLN A 898 27.53 -4.66 14.83
CA GLN A 898 26.58 -4.61 15.95
C GLN A 898 25.13 -4.44 15.47
N LEU A 899 24.90 -3.63 14.43
CA LEU A 899 23.57 -3.48 13.83
C LEU A 899 23.04 -4.83 13.32
N ALA A 900 23.88 -5.59 12.62
CA ALA A 900 23.52 -6.92 12.14
C ALA A 900 23.27 -7.92 13.28
N LEU A 901 24.10 -7.92 14.33
CA LEU A 901 23.90 -8.75 15.52
C LEU A 901 22.57 -8.46 16.23
N HIS A 902 22.19 -7.18 16.33
CA HIS A 902 20.91 -6.78 16.92
C HIS A 902 19.71 -7.09 16.02
N ALA A 903 19.90 -7.09 14.69
CA ALA A 903 18.85 -7.43 13.75
C ALA A 903 18.61 -8.95 13.66
N ALA A 904 19.64 -9.76 13.89
CA ALA A 904 19.53 -11.21 13.86
C ALA A 904 18.49 -11.73 14.86
N SER A 905 17.77 -12.79 14.47
CA SER A 905 16.85 -13.46 15.38
C SER A 905 17.58 -13.96 16.63
N ALA A 906 16.91 -13.95 17.78
CA ALA A 906 17.52 -14.41 19.04
C ALA A 906 18.11 -15.82 18.93
N LYS A 907 17.46 -16.70 18.17
CA LYS A 907 17.95 -18.06 17.89
C LYS A 907 19.24 -18.05 17.07
N ALA A 908 19.29 -17.32 15.96
CA ALA A 908 20.47 -17.20 15.12
C ALA A 908 21.64 -16.54 15.85
N ALA A 909 21.39 -15.44 16.58
CA ALA A 909 22.41 -14.75 17.38
C ALA A 909 22.96 -15.67 18.48
N SER A 910 22.12 -16.44 19.16
CA SER A 910 22.57 -17.41 20.17
C SER A 910 23.46 -18.50 19.56
N ARG A 911 23.04 -19.07 18.43
CA ARG A 911 23.83 -20.08 17.69
C ARG A 911 25.20 -19.53 17.29
N TYR A 912 25.21 -18.34 16.72
CA TYR A 912 26.41 -17.63 16.30
C TYR A 912 27.34 -17.31 17.48
N ASN A 913 26.83 -16.85 18.60
CA ASN A 913 27.65 -16.59 19.79
C ASN A 913 28.25 -17.86 20.40
N GLN A 914 27.58 -19.02 20.25
CA GLN A 914 28.06 -20.29 20.80
C GLN A 914 29.12 -20.96 19.93
N THR A 915 28.92 -20.94 18.60
CA THR A 915 29.69 -21.77 17.66
C THR A 915 30.27 -21.00 16.49
N GLY A 916 29.84 -19.76 16.29
CA GLY A 916 30.22 -18.93 15.16
C GLY A 916 31.60 -18.29 15.32
N ARG A 917 32.18 -17.92 14.18
CA ARG A 917 33.42 -17.16 14.07
C ARG A 917 33.09 -15.66 14.12
N PRO A 918 33.55 -14.92 15.14
CA PRO A 918 33.26 -13.48 15.24
C PRO A 918 33.98 -12.70 14.13
N LEU A 919 33.35 -11.62 13.66
CA LEU A 919 34.06 -10.59 12.90
C LEU A 919 34.76 -9.65 13.88
N ILE A 920 36.07 -9.43 13.70
CA ILE A 920 36.89 -8.63 14.61
C ILE A 920 37.40 -7.41 13.84
N MET A 921 36.87 -6.23 14.14
CA MET A 921 37.32 -5.01 13.47
C MET A 921 38.70 -4.61 13.99
N VAL A 922 39.71 -4.65 13.12
CA VAL A 922 41.10 -4.30 13.45
C VAL A 922 41.49 -2.95 12.85
N ALA A 923 42.71 -2.49 13.11
CA ALA A 923 43.19 -1.17 12.70
C ALA A 923 43.03 -0.93 11.19
N ASP A 924 42.74 0.33 10.83
CA ASP A 924 42.55 0.73 9.44
C ASP A 924 43.90 0.77 8.69
N LYS A 925 43.88 0.36 7.42
CA LYS A 925 45.05 0.28 6.55
C LYS A 925 45.15 1.52 5.66
N LYS A 926 46.30 2.19 5.71
CA LYS A 926 46.62 3.31 4.82
C LYS A 926 47.33 2.80 3.56
N PRO A 927 46.85 3.14 2.34
CA PRO A 927 47.52 2.75 1.12
C PRO A 927 48.93 3.34 1.05
N THR A 928 49.88 2.59 0.49
CA THR A 928 51.26 3.03 0.27
C THR A 928 51.57 2.96 -1.23
N PRO A 929 51.72 4.11 -1.94
CA PRO A 929 51.62 5.49 -1.44
C PRO A 929 50.16 5.90 -1.10
N PRO A 930 49.97 6.89 -0.21
CA PRO A 930 48.64 7.34 0.24
C PRO A 930 47.96 8.20 -0.83
N ALA A 931 47.57 7.58 -1.94
CA ALA A 931 46.87 8.24 -3.04
C ALA A 931 45.55 7.54 -3.36
N GLY A 932 44.58 8.32 -3.86
CA GLY A 932 43.20 7.91 -4.09
C GLY A 932 43.05 6.66 -4.96
N PRO A 933 43.82 6.49 -6.05
CA PRO A 933 43.76 5.27 -6.85
C PRO A 933 44.04 3.99 -6.04
N TRP A 934 44.97 4.03 -5.09
CA TRP A 934 45.30 2.87 -4.27
C TRP A 934 44.17 2.51 -3.29
N TRP A 935 43.40 3.48 -2.80
CA TRP A 935 42.20 3.17 -2.02
C TRP A 935 41.12 2.51 -2.90
N ILE A 936 40.93 2.98 -4.14
CA ILE A 936 39.94 2.43 -5.08
C ILE A 936 40.22 0.96 -5.40
N TRP A 937 41.50 0.59 -5.53
CA TRP A 937 41.94 -0.76 -5.95
C TRP A 937 41.99 -1.79 -4.84
N ASN A 938 41.95 -1.37 -3.58
CA ASN A 938 41.90 -2.29 -2.45
C ASN A 938 40.45 -2.54 -2.03
N TYR A 939 40.20 -3.72 -1.47
CA TYR A 939 38.91 -4.10 -0.90
C TYR A 939 39.02 -4.17 0.62
N LEU A 940 37.89 -4.10 1.30
CA LEU A 940 37.75 -4.49 2.69
C LEU A 940 38.43 -5.84 2.88
N HIS A 941 39.40 -5.88 3.79
CA HIS A 941 40.27 -7.03 3.89
C HIS A 941 39.82 -7.93 5.04
N PHE A 942 39.65 -9.21 4.72
CA PHE A 942 39.24 -10.26 5.64
C PHE A 942 40.41 -11.23 5.85
N GLU A 943 40.83 -11.41 7.10
CA GLU A 943 41.91 -12.32 7.48
C GLU A 943 41.41 -13.32 8.54
N ASP A 944 41.37 -14.60 8.18
CA ASP A 944 40.91 -15.65 9.10
C ASP A 944 42.01 -15.97 10.13
N THR A 945 41.72 -15.71 11.41
CA THR A 945 42.61 -16.01 12.54
C THR A 945 42.01 -17.08 13.46
N PRO A 946 42.78 -17.65 14.40
CA PRO A 946 42.21 -18.55 15.41
C PRO A 946 41.13 -17.93 16.32
N LYS A 947 41.07 -16.59 16.42
CA LYS A 947 40.10 -15.89 17.27
C LYS A 947 38.80 -15.52 16.55
N GLY A 948 38.81 -15.52 15.22
CA GLY A 948 37.75 -15.00 14.37
C GLY A 948 38.32 -14.44 13.08
N THR A 949 37.49 -13.81 12.28
CA THR A 949 37.90 -13.17 11.03
C THR A 949 38.17 -11.70 11.29
N GLU A 950 39.44 -11.30 11.20
CA GLU A 950 39.84 -9.91 11.32
C GLU A 950 39.43 -9.14 10.07
N VAL A 951 38.81 -7.99 10.26
CA VAL A 951 38.30 -7.12 9.20
C VAL A 951 38.99 -5.77 9.32
N SER A 952 39.72 -5.36 8.29
CA SER A 952 40.41 -4.06 8.24
C SER A 952 39.93 -3.23 7.05
N SER A 953 39.57 -1.97 7.30
CA SER A 953 39.21 -1.03 6.24
C SER A 953 40.45 -0.45 5.59
N TRP A 954 40.43 -0.27 4.27
CA TRP A 954 41.34 0.70 3.66
C TRP A 954 40.71 2.08 3.73
N TYR A 955 41.50 3.06 4.17
CA TYR A 955 41.05 4.44 4.26
C TYR A 955 42.00 5.40 3.54
N ALA A 956 41.45 6.53 3.11
CA ALA A 956 42.23 7.67 2.65
C ALA A 956 41.60 8.94 3.20
N PHE A 957 42.39 9.77 3.87
CA PHE A 957 41.96 11.08 4.35
C PHE A 957 42.78 12.17 3.67
N TYR A 958 42.09 13.22 3.21
CA TYR A 958 42.69 14.39 2.61
C TYR A 958 42.32 15.63 3.43
N PRO A 959 43.29 16.25 4.13
CA PRO A 959 43.01 17.42 4.93
C PRO A 959 42.55 18.59 4.05
N MET A 960 41.95 19.60 4.66
CA MET A 960 41.51 20.83 3.98
C MET A 960 42.66 21.57 3.29
N SER A 961 43.90 21.41 3.78
CA SER A 961 45.13 21.94 3.17
C SER A 961 45.70 21.07 2.03
N GLY A 962 45.08 19.92 1.77
CA GLY A 962 45.49 18.97 0.74
C GLY A 962 45.09 19.37 -0.68
N PRO A 963 45.35 18.51 -1.68
CA PRO A 963 44.96 18.77 -3.07
C PRO A 963 43.46 19.02 -3.22
N SER A 964 43.09 20.02 -4.02
CA SER A 964 41.69 20.49 -4.17
C SER A 964 40.71 19.40 -4.60
N TYR A 965 41.14 18.39 -5.35
CA TYR A 965 40.26 17.28 -5.78
C TYR A 965 39.86 16.32 -4.65
N GLY A 966 40.56 16.36 -3.50
CA GLY A 966 40.35 15.46 -2.38
C GLY A 966 40.13 16.17 -1.05
N ALA A 967 40.54 17.44 -0.90
CA ALA A 967 40.49 18.19 0.35
C ALA A 967 39.12 18.10 1.05
N GLY A 968 39.16 17.84 2.36
CA GLY A 968 37.98 17.71 3.21
C GLY A 968 37.25 16.37 3.13
N ASN A 969 37.78 15.37 2.40
CA ASN A 969 37.13 14.07 2.24
C ASN A 969 37.84 12.95 3.02
N HIS A 970 37.04 12.03 3.54
CA HIS A 970 37.44 10.82 4.23
C HIS A 970 36.83 9.61 3.49
N TYR A 971 37.68 8.75 2.95
CA TYR A 971 37.28 7.58 2.17
C TYR A 971 37.39 6.34 3.05
N CYS A 972 36.34 5.51 3.10
CA CYS A 972 36.30 4.28 3.89
C CYS A 972 35.84 3.09 3.04
N LYS A 973 36.43 1.92 3.25
CA LYS A 973 35.83 0.63 2.86
C LYS A 973 34.97 0.13 4.00
N LEU A 974 33.65 0.17 3.81
CA LEU A 974 32.73 -0.18 4.87
C LEU A 974 32.21 -1.61 4.73
N LEU A 975 32.06 -2.29 5.86
CA LEU A 975 31.34 -3.54 5.97
C LEU A 975 29.86 -3.28 5.76
N SER A 976 29.24 -4.03 4.84
CA SER A 976 27.79 -4.02 4.71
C SER A 976 27.12 -4.65 5.95
N PRO A 977 26.10 -4.00 6.54
CA PRO A 977 25.25 -4.65 7.55
C PRO A 977 24.58 -5.93 7.03
N ALA A 978 24.22 -5.99 5.75
CA ALA A 978 23.68 -7.19 5.12
C ALA A 978 24.72 -8.32 5.02
N ARG A 979 25.98 -7.99 4.71
CA ARG A 979 27.09 -8.95 4.72
C ARG A 979 27.38 -9.49 6.10
N ALA A 980 27.37 -8.61 7.11
CA ALA A 980 27.48 -9.01 8.50
C ALA A 980 26.32 -9.92 8.94
N LEU A 981 25.08 -9.64 8.50
CA LEU A 981 23.92 -10.48 8.79
C LEU A 981 24.04 -11.86 8.11
N GLU A 982 24.42 -11.92 6.84
CA GLU A 982 24.71 -13.19 6.17
C GLU A 982 25.81 -13.98 6.89
N TRP A 983 26.86 -13.30 7.37
CA TRP A 983 27.93 -13.93 8.14
C TRP A 983 27.40 -14.59 9.42
N ILE A 984 26.53 -13.89 10.17
CA ILE A 984 25.90 -14.42 11.39
C ILE A 984 25.07 -15.67 11.11
N TYR A 985 24.34 -15.69 9.99
CA TYR A 985 23.43 -16.79 9.64
C TYR A 985 24.11 -17.95 8.89
N THR A 986 25.24 -17.72 8.21
CA THR A 986 25.85 -18.70 7.30
C THR A 986 27.36 -18.79 7.45
N ASP A 987 28.13 -17.87 6.87
CA ASP A 987 29.59 -18.01 6.73
C ASP A 987 30.33 -18.17 8.06
N GLY A 988 29.90 -17.44 9.09
CA GLY A 988 30.46 -17.52 10.43
C GLY A 988 30.20 -18.87 11.12
N LEU A 989 29.18 -19.61 10.71
CA LEU A 989 28.80 -20.92 11.28
C LEU A 989 29.43 -22.10 10.54
N ARG A 990 29.93 -21.90 9.32
CA ARG A 990 30.63 -22.96 8.57
C ARG A 990 31.88 -23.40 9.31
N LYS A 991 32.16 -24.71 9.28
CA LYS A 991 33.42 -25.27 9.79
C LYS A 991 34.60 -24.61 9.06
N LYS A 992 35.67 -24.29 9.80
CA LYS A 992 36.88 -23.68 9.24
C LYS A 992 37.33 -24.47 8.02
N GLN A 993 37.22 -23.86 6.84
CA GLN A 993 37.77 -24.45 5.63
C GLN A 993 39.30 -24.43 5.76
N ARG A 994 39.95 -25.46 5.24
CA ARG A 994 41.42 -25.51 5.22
C ARG A 994 41.93 -24.34 4.35
N GLU A 995 43.09 -23.78 4.70
CA GLU A 995 43.68 -22.59 4.05
C GLU A 995 43.84 -22.73 2.52
N ASP A 996 43.91 -23.95 2.01
CA ASP A 996 43.98 -24.29 0.59
C ASP A 996 42.65 -24.08 -0.19
N GLN A 997 41.51 -23.93 0.50
CA GLN A 997 40.20 -23.71 -0.11
C GLN A 997 39.73 -22.25 -0.11
N MET A 998 40.40 -21.36 0.65
CA MET A 998 39.99 -19.96 0.82
C MET A 998 40.20 -19.08 -0.42
N GLN A 999 41.01 -19.50 -1.39
CA GLN A 999 41.31 -18.70 -2.61
C GLN A 999 40.12 -18.56 -3.58
N PHE A 1000 39.03 -19.32 -3.38
CA PHE A 1000 37.87 -19.31 -4.27
C PHE A 1000 36.63 -18.58 -3.71
N ILE A 1001 36.67 -18.11 -2.46
CA ILE A 1001 35.50 -17.54 -1.76
C ILE A 1001 35.62 -16.03 -1.50
N VAL A 1002 36.82 -15.45 -1.61
CA VAL A 1002 37.08 -14.00 -1.48
C VAL A 1002 37.25 -13.36 -2.84
#